data_AF-A0A0M9XB58-F1
#
_entry.id   AF-A0A0M9XB58-F1
#
_cell.length_a   1.000
_cell.length_b   1.000
_cell.length_c   1.000
_cell.angle_alpha   90.00
_cell.angle_beta   90.00
_cell.angle_gamma   90.00
#
_symmetry.space_group_name_H-M   'P 1'
#
loop_
_entity.id
_entity.type
_entity.pdbx_description
1 polymer ?
#
loop_
_entity_poly.entity_id
_entity_poly.type
_entity_poly.pdbx_seq_one_letter_code
_entity_poly.pdbx_strand_id
1 'polypeptide(L)'
;GIAGPGLLCSADYWVRHVRATVRFADGVRALADVGADAFLELGPDGVLTGMAARVLDGTADTVSAAALRKDRAEERALLTALSRLHVAGVHVDWARCFDGTGARRTDLPTYPWQHERYWPVLMAAAGDVSAAGLVSAEHPLLGAAVSLAGLDGVLFTGRLSAQTHPWLMDHTVGGVVAFPATGFLELAVRAGDQVGCDRIDELTLAKPLILTENAAAVVQVWVGAPDETGARKVTVYSQTMDDPEQRWTEHANGVLTTGERTTAFDASVWPPRGAVAADLEGFYERTEYGPVFQGLRAVWRRGDEAFVEVALPSQVDDAEYYGMHPALLDAAVQSVGFVGLGDGKKLLPFSWSGVSLHAGGASVVRVRIARVGEDSVSIAAVDVEGAPVLSAESLILRVPSAIQAPALRSSEQDGLLRLQWTPAPDTGADTDVHCAVLGAATGLPGAPLTTLADSLAASPRPELVLAPLDGGGELPAAAHTLTARALDLVREWLELNPSGPSRLVFVTRGAVAADTGERVRDLAAAAAWGLVRSAEAENPGRFALLDLDADTTGAARTLLGRLPDLLAGGDTQFVVRGDTVRIARLARLTSGASLLPVAGLPWRLDSDDRGTLDALTLAPSPEALQAPEGRQVRLEVRAAGLNFRDVMNALGMYPGEAGLLGSEAVGVVTATGPEVTGLRAGDRVMGMVPGGLADTVLIDERYLVHVPDGWTDEQAASVPLVFLTALYAFRDLAGLRAGESVLVHAG
;
A
#
# COMPACT_ATOMS: atom_id res chain seq x y z
N GLY A 1 25.88 70.74 33.07
CA GLY A 1 24.43 70.61 32.84
C GLY A 1 24.12 71.05 31.42
N ILE A 2 23.11 70.45 30.81
CA ILE A 2 22.65 70.77 29.45
C ILE A 2 22.16 72.22 29.41
N ALA A 3 22.50 72.97 28.35
CA ALA A 3 22.09 74.36 28.20
C ALA A 3 20.57 74.46 27.99
N GLY A 4 19.87 75.19 28.87
CA GLY A 4 18.44 75.43 28.74
C GLY A 4 18.10 76.58 27.79
N PRO A 5 16.83 76.71 27.35
CA PRO A 5 16.40 77.71 26.36
C PRO A 5 16.74 79.16 26.76
N GLY A 6 16.60 79.51 28.04
CA GLY A 6 16.91 80.87 28.53
C GLY A 6 18.39 81.26 28.41
N LEU A 7 19.31 80.29 28.44
CA LEU A 7 20.74 80.53 28.26
C LEU A 7 21.08 80.70 26.77
N LEU A 8 20.51 79.85 25.91
CA LEU A 8 20.71 79.85 24.46
C LEU A 8 20.17 81.12 23.79
N CYS A 9 19.16 81.76 24.37
CA CYS A 9 18.60 83.02 23.86
C CYS A 9 19.35 84.28 24.32
N SER A 10 20.44 84.16 25.10
CA SER A 10 21.21 85.31 25.58
C SER A 10 22.41 85.63 24.68
N ALA A 11 22.64 86.92 24.39
CA ALA A 11 23.81 87.36 23.62
C ALA A 11 25.14 87.01 24.33
N ASP A 12 25.18 87.15 25.66
CA ASP A 12 26.36 86.84 26.48
C ASP A 12 26.78 85.37 26.41
N TYR A 13 25.83 84.45 26.19
CA TYR A 13 26.15 83.04 25.96
C TYR A 13 26.91 82.85 24.65
N TRP A 14 26.43 83.43 23.55
CA TRP A 14 27.06 83.28 22.23
C TRP A 14 28.44 83.96 22.16
N VAL A 15 28.59 85.15 22.76
CA VAL A 15 29.90 85.82 22.86
C VAL A 15 30.91 84.95 23.62
N ARG A 16 30.46 84.28 24.70
CA ARG A 16 31.30 83.34 25.46
C ARG A 16 31.58 82.06 24.69
N HIS A 17 30.59 81.52 23.98
CA HIS A 17 30.69 80.28 23.21
C HIS A 17 31.77 80.37 22.13
N VAL A 18 31.90 81.51 21.45
CA VAL A 18 32.93 81.73 20.43
C VAL A 18 34.32 81.96 21.03
N ARG A 19 34.41 82.50 22.27
CA ARG A 19 35.69 82.88 22.90
C ARG A 19 36.28 81.83 23.84
N ALA A 20 35.46 80.96 24.43
CA ALA A 20 35.88 79.99 25.43
C ALA A 20 36.11 78.60 24.83
N THR A 21 36.81 77.73 25.57
CA THR A 21 37.05 76.34 25.17
C THR A 21 35.74 75.57 25.01
N VAL A 22 35.55 74.92 23.86
CA VAL A 22 34.38 74.07 23.60
C VAL A 22 34.48 72.78 24.41
N ARG A 23 33.57 72.61 25.37
CA ARG A 23 33.52 71.43 26.26
C ARG A 23 32.72 70.26 25.63
N PHE A 24 33.10 69.83 24.43
CA PHE A 24 32.36 68.83 23.64
C PHE A 24 32.21 67.48 24.36
N ALA A 25 33.32 66.90 24.84
CA ALA A 25 33.29 65.61 25.53
C ALA A 25 32.44 65.63 26.81
N ASP A 26 32.46 66.74 27.54
CA ASP A 26 31.64 66.91 28.74
C ASP A 26 30.14 67.00 28.39
N GLY A 27 29.81 67.59 27.23
CA GLY A 27 28.44 67.63 26.70
C GLY A 27 27.93 66.25 26.30
N VAL A 28 28.76 65.45 25.60
CA VAL A 28 28.40 64.09 25.19
C VAL A 28 28.20 63.18 26.41
N ARG A 29 29.10 63.22 27.40
CA ARG A 29 28.92 62.46 28.65
C ARG A 29 27.67 62.88 29.41
N ALA A 30 27.42 64.18 29.53
CA ALA A 30 26.23 64.67 30.21
C ALA A 30 24.92 64.25 29.51
N LEU A 31 24.93 64.05 28.19
CA LEU A 31 23.79 63.50 27.45
C LEU A 31 23.62 62.00 27.69
N ALA A 32 24.71 61.24 27.69
CA ALA A 32 24.69 59.81 28.02
C ALA A 32 24.22 59.56 29.47
N ASP A 33 24.70 60.37 30.42
CA ASP A 33 24.32 60.27 31.85
C ASP A 33 22.82 60.51 32.09
N VAL A 34 22.13 61.22 31.19
CA VAL A 34 20.67 61.42 31.24
C VAL A 34 19.90 60.42 30.38
N GLY A 35 20.56 59.39 29.87
CA GLY A 35 19.96 58.26 29.15
C GLY A 35 19.88 58.41 27.64
N ALA A 36 20.60 59.36 27.02
CA ALA A 36 20.68 59.42 25.56
C ALA A 36 21.59 58.30 25.03
N ASP A 37 21.04 57.44 24.18
CA ASP A 37 21.70 56.30 23.55
C ASP A 37 21.94 56.49 22.04
N ALA A 38 21.28 57.47 21.41
CA ALA A 38 21.41 57.79 19.99
C ALA A 38 21.97 59.19 19.74
N PHE A 39 23.05 59.28 18.95
CA PHE A 39 23.74 60.52 18.60
C PHE A 39 23.78 60.71 17.08
N LEU A 40 23.14 61.77 16.59
CA LEU A 40 23.16 62.15 15.17
C LEU A 40 23.94 63.45 14.96
N GLU A 41 25.03 63.38 14.20
CA GLU A 41 25.77 64.57 13.77
C GLU A 41 25.09 65.22 12.57
N LEU A 42 24.65 66.47 12.77
CA LEU A 42 24.15 67.35 11.71
C LEU A 42 25.28 68.26 11.24
N GLY A 43 25.88 67.89 10.12
CA GLY A 43 27.00 68.63 9.52
C GLY A 43 27.40 68.00 8.18
N PRO A 44 28.33 68.64 7.43
CA PRO A 44 28.74 68.19 6.10
C PRO A 44 29.68 66.97 6.11
N ASP A 45 30.16 66.55 7.28
CA ASP A 45 31.01 65.36 7.47
C ASP A 45 30.64 64.66 8.79
N GLY A 46 31.37 63.60 9.14
CA GLY A 46 31.14 62.82 10.35
C GLY A 46 32.31 62.83 11.33
N VAL A 47 32.87 64.01 11.60
CA VAL A 47 34.05 64.20 12.47
C VAL A 47 33.64 64.13 13.93
N LEU A 48 32.51 64.75 14.30
CA LEU A 48 32.01 64.72 15.68
C LEU A 48 31.53 63.33 16.08
N THR A 49 31.04 62.54 15.13
CA THR A 49 30.59 61.15 15.30
C THR A 49 31.73 60.27 15.80
N GLY A 50 32.92 60.39 15.20
CA GLY A 50 34.10 59.65 15.66
C GLY A 50 34.59 60.10 17.03
N MET A 51 34.48 61.40 17.34
CA MET A 51 34.81 61.91 18.67
C MET A 51 33.80 61.48 19.73
N ALA A 52 32.51 61.46 19.41
CA ALA A 52 31.45 60.99 20.30
C ALA A 52 31.62 59.51 20.58
N ALA A 53 31.85 58.67 19.56
CA ALA A 53 32.11 57.25 19.72
C ALA A 53 33.29 56.98 20.68
N ARG A 54 34.37 57.76 20.59
CA ARG A 54 35.53 57.64 21.50
C ARG A 54 35.24 58.12 22.92
N VAL A 55 34.33 59.07 23.10
CA VAL A 55 33.90 59.52 24.44
C VAL A 55 32.98 58.49 25.10
N LEU A 56 32.18 57.79 24.29
CA LEU A 56 31.21 56.79 24.69
C LEU A 56 31.77 55.36 24.69
N ASP A 57 33.08 55.19 24.44
CA ASP A 57 33.72 53.88 24.39
C ASP A 57 33.51 53.13 25.72
N GLY A 58 33.02 51.88 25.64
CA GLY A 58 32.62 51.08 26.80
C GLY A 58 31.19 51.29 27.33
N THR A 59 30.39 52.18 26.74
CA THR A 59 28.94 52.23 26.99
C THR A 59 28.22 51.27 26.04
N ALA A 60 27.57 50.24 26.60
CA ALA A 60 26.78 49.30 25.82
C ALA A 60 25.59 50.00 25.16
N ASP A 61 25.21 49.53 23.97
CA ASP A 61 23.98 49.89 23.26
C ASP A 61 23.84 51.34 22.76
N THR A 62 24.95 52.09 22.60
CA THR A 62 24.90 53.43 21.99
C THR A 62 25.13 53.41 20.47
N VAL A 63 24.38 54.23 19.73
CA VAL A 63 24.52 54.41 18.28
C VAL A 63 24.95 55.84 17.93
N SER A 64 25.95 55.96 17.07
CA SER A 64 26.41 57.26 16.55
C SER A 64 26.41 57.26 15.02
N ALA A 65 25.73 58.24 14.41
CA ALA A 65 25.63 58.37 12.97
C ALA A 65 25.88 59.82 12.52
N ALA A 66 26.45 59.98 11.31
CA ALA A 66 26.62 61.27 10.66
C ALA A 66 25.61 61.41 9.52
N ALA A 67 24.86 62.51 9.50
CA ALA A 67 23.84 62.76 8.48
C ALA A 67 24.45 62.86 7.07
N LEU A 68 25.63 63.47 6.92
CA LEU A 68 26.34 63.59 5.64
C LEU A 68 27.79 63.12 5.77
N ARG A 69 28.43 62.77 4.65
CA ARG A 69 29.90 62.72 4.53
C ARG A 69 30.37 63.20 3.17
N LYS A 70 31.57 63.78 3.16
CA LYS A 70 32.20 64.42 2.00
C LYS A 70 32.49 63.46 0.83
N ASP A 71 32.58 62.17 1.07
CA ASP A 71 33.00 61.14 0.11
C ASP A 71 31.83 60.36 -0.51
N ARG A 72 30.59 60.79 -0.27
CA ARG A 72 29.37 60.12 -0.73
C ARG A 72 28.24 61.11 -1.03
N ALA A 73 27.31 60.69 -1.89
CA ALA A 73 26.12 61.47 -2.22
C ALA A 73 25.25 61.73 -0.97
N GLU A 74 24.74 62.96 -0.83
CA GLU A 74 24.03 63.43 0.36
C GLU A 74 22.79 62.59 0.69
N GLU A 75 21.95 62.28 -0.31
CA GLU A 75 20.75 61.44 -0.13
C GLU A 75 21.10 60.05 0.42
N ARG A 76 22.13 59.41 -0.16
CA ARG A 76 22.59 58.09 0.28
C ARG A 76 23.18 58.15 1.70
N ALA A 77 23.93 59.21 2.01
CA ALA A 77 24.50 59.41 3.34
C ALA A 77 23.41 59.54 4.41
N LEU A 78 22.40 60.36 4.13
CA LEU A 78 21.29 60.62 5.04
C LEU A 78 20.44 59.38 5.25
N LEU A 79 20.03 58.70 4.17
CA LEU A 79 19.26 57.45 4.29
C LEU A 79 20.04 56.38 5.04
N THR A 80 21.35 56.25 4.80
CA THR A 80 22.20 55.32 5.55
C THR A 80 22.26 55.66 7.05
N ALA A 81 22.33 56.96 7.39
CA ALA A 81 22.33 57.40 8.78
C ALA A 81 21.00 57.06 9.47
N LEU A 82 19.87 57.34 8.82
CA LEU A 82 18.54 57.01 9.31
C LEU A 82 18.33 55.49 9.44
N SER A 83 18.81 54.69 8.48
CA SER A 83 18.76 53.23 8.55
C SER A 83 19.56 52.68 9.73
N ARG A 84 20.73 53.26 10.03
CA ARG A 84 21.54 52.86 11.20
C ARG A 84 20.83 53.16 12.51
N LEU A 85 20.23 54.34 12.62
CA LEU A 85 19.41 54.71 13.78
C LEU A 85 18.21 53.76 13.92
N HIS A 86 17.53 53.44 12.82
CA HIS A 86 16.39 52.53 12.79
C HIS A 86 16.74 51.11 13.26
N VAL A 87 17.84 50.54 12.76
CA VAL A 87 18.33 49.21 13.18
C VAL A 87 18.74 49.19 14.65
N ALA A 88 19.23 50.32 15.17
CA ALA A 88 19.52 50.48 16.59
C ALA A 88 18.28 50.76 17.46
N GLY A 89 17.07 50.73 16.90
CA GLY A 89 15.81 50.88 17.65
C GLY A 89 15.23 52.30 17.70
N VAL A 90 15.88 53.29 17.09
CA VAL A 90 15.34 54.65 16.99
C VAL A 90 14.15 54.66 16.04
N HIS A 91 13.03 55.23 16.47
CA HIS A 91 11.85 55.36 15.62
C HIS A 91 12.11 56.34 14.46
N VAL A 92 12.09 55.83 13.23
CA VAL A 92 12.16 56.62 11.99
C VAL A 92 10.84 56.45 11.25
N ASP A 93 10.15 57.56 10.99
CA ASP A 93 8.90 57.58 10.23
C ASP A 93 9.22 57.47 8.72
N TRP A 94 9.42 56.24 8.26
CA TRP A 94 9.67 55.96 6.85
C TRP A 94 8.50 56.31 5.94
N ALA A 95 7.26 56.40 6.45
CA ALA A 95 6.10 56.76 5.63
C ALA A 95 6.27 58.16 5.02
N ARG A 96 6.74 59.11 5.82
CA ARG A 96 7.05 60.48 5.35
C ARG A 96 8.12 60.54 4.27
N CYS A 97 9.04 59.56 4.23
CA CYS A 97 10.07 59.51 3.19
C CYS A 97 9.50 59.09 1.82
N PHE A 98 8.36 58.39 1.82
CA PHE A 98 7.74 57.87 0.61
C PHE A 98 6.44 58.60 0.21
N ASP A 99 6.00 59.59 1.00
CA ASP A 99 4.84 60.41 0.70
C ASP A 99 4.97 61.07 -0.69
N GLY A 100 3.93 60.93 -1.52
CA GLY A 100 3.90 61.50 -2.88
C GLY A 100 4.70 60.73 -3.94
N THR A 101 5.42 59.67 -3.59
CA THR A 101 6.23 58.88 -4.54
C THR A 101 5.46 57.74 -5.24
N GLY A 102 4.29 57.36 -4.71
CA GLY A 102 3.49 56.23 -5.21
C GLY A 102 4.01 54.85 -4.79
N ALA A 103 5.01 54.79 -3.91
CA ALA A 103 5.55 53.53 -3.39
C ALA A 103 4.49 52.70 -2.64
N ARG A 104 4.60 51.36 -2.72
CA ARG A 104 3.72 50.40 -2.05
C ARG A 104 4.54 49.50 -1.14
N ARG A 105 3.96 49.08 -0.01
CA ARG A 105 4.56 48.04 0.84
C ARG A 105 4.36 46.68 0.18
N THR A 106 5.40 45.86 0.18
CA THR A 106 5.38 44.49 -0.34
C THR A 106 5.99 43.58 0.72
N ASP A 107 5.33 42.46 0.99
CA ASP A 107 5.85 41.44 1.89
C ASP A 107 7.04 40.75 1.24
N LEU A 108 8.17 40.72 1.94
CA LEU A 108 9.32 39.91 1.57
C LEU A 108 9.19 38.53 2.23
N PRO A 109 9.77 37.47 1.64
CA PRO A 109 9.87 36.16 2.31
C PRO A 109 10.42 36.34 3.72
N THR A 110 9.79 35.69 4.69
CA THR A 110 10.16 35.81 6.10
C THR A 110 11.52 35.17 6.39
N TYR A 111 11.99 35.36 7.62
CA TYR A 111 13.27 34.87 8.14
C TYR A 111 13.62 33.45 7.65
N PRO A 112 14.82 33.22 7.11
CA PRO A 112 15.28 31.88 6.79
C PRO A 112 15.57 31.14 8.09
N TRP A 113 14.58 30.43 8.61
CA TRP A 113 14.74 29.59 9.79
C TRP A 113 15.90 28.62 9.58
N GLN A 114 16.82 28.57 10.54
CA GLN A 114 17.75 27.44 10.65
C GLN A 114 16.91 26.24 11.10
N HIS A 115 16.52 25.39 10.14
CA HIS A 115 15.65 24.23 10.37
C HIS A 115 16.39 23.11 11.12
N GLU A 116 16.79 23.39 12.36
CA GLU A 116 17.26 22.39 13.31
C GLU A 116 16.09 21.93 14.19
N ARG A 117 15.95 20.61 14.33
CA ARG A 117 14.81 19.97 14.98
C ARG A 117 15.06 19.87 16.49
N TYR A 118 14.50 20.80 17.26
CA TYR A 118 14.60 20.85 18.73
C TYR A 118 13.33 20.37 19.46
N TRP A 119 12.45 19.63 18.78
CA TRP A 119 11.30 19.00 19.43
C TRP A 119 11.77 17.82 20.29
N PRO A 120 11.34 17.71 21.55
CA PRO A 120 11.63 16.52 22.36
C PRO A 120 11.06 15.30 21.64
N VAL A 121 11.95 14.37 21.25
CA VAL A 121 11.56 13.03 20.85
C VAL A 121 11.12 12.34 22.12
N LEU A 122 9.86 12.55 22.49
CA LEU A 122 9.17 11.59 23.33
C LEU A 122 9.28 10.29 22.54
N MET A 123 9.97 9.28 23.10
CA MET A 123 9.67 7.91 22.71
C MET A 123 8.15 7.83 22.58
N ALA A 124 7.66 7.16 21.56
CA ALA A 124 6.27 6.76 21.53
C ALA A 124 6.06 5.81 22.73
N ALA A 125 5.97 6.36 23.94
CA ALA A 125 5.21 5.78 25.01
C ALA A 125 3.85 5.58 24.36
N ALA A 126 3.51 4.32 24.09
CA ALA A 126 2.15 3.91 23.89
C ALA A 126 1.36 4.68 24.94
N GLY A 127 0.55 5.67 24.53
CA GLY A 127 -0.20 6.49 25.47
C GLY A 127 -0.92 5.53 26.42
N ASP A 128 -0.83 5.76 27.73
CA ASP A 128 -1.19 4.80 28.78
C ASP A 128 -2.35 3.88 28.37
N VAL A 129 -2.00 2.70 27.81
CA VAL A 129 -2.98 1.80 27.20
C VAL A 129 -3.86 1.15 28.27
N SER A 130 -3.47 1.28 29.54
CA SER A 130 -4.27 0.87 30.70
C SER A 130 -5.59 1.65 30.79
N ALA A 131 -5.63 2.90 30.28
CA ALA A 131 -6.87 3.68 30.21
C ALA A 131 -7.92 3.03 29.28
N ALA A 132 -7.47 2.24 28.29
CA ALA A 132 -8.32 1.43 27.42
C ALA A 132 -8.50 -0.02 27.93
N GLY A 133 -8.00 -0.34 29.13
CA GLY A 133 -8.05 -1.69 29.71
C GLY A 133 -7.07 -2.69 29.09
N LEU A 134 -6.08 -2.22 28.34
CA LEU A 134 -5.07 -3.06 27.70
C LEU A 134 -3.79 -3.11 28.53
N VAL A 135 -2.98 -4.15 28.34
CA VAL A 135 -1.68 -4.29 29.00
C VAL A 135 -0.60 -3.80 28.04
N SER A 136 0.42 -3.10 28.55
CA SER A 136 1.60 -2.74 27.76
C SER A 136 2.32 -4.00 27.29
N ALA A 137 2.73 -4.05 26.02
CA ALA A 137 3.58 -5.12 25.53
C ALA A 137 5.07 -4.89 25.83
N GLU A 138 5.44 -3.75 26.43
CA GLU A 138 6.82 -3.39 26.83
C GLU A 138 7.86 -3.61 25.71
N HIS A 139 7.51 -3.25 24.48
CA HIS A 139 8.36 -3.50 23.32
C HIS A 139 8.22 -2.38 22.27
N PRO A 140 9.30 -1.91 21.62
CA PRO A 140 9.22 -0.77 20.71
C PRO A 140 8.25 -0.97 19.53
N LEU A 141 8.15 -2.19 19.00
CA LEU A 141 7.27 -2.50 17.86
C LEU A 141 5.87 -2.97 18.24
N LEU A 142 5.60 -3.22 19.53
CA LEU A 142 4.30 -3.69 20.04
C LEU A 142 3.85 -2.78 21.18
N GLY A 143 2.74 -2.09 20.99
CA GLY A 143 2.24 -1.13 21.98
C GLY A 143 1.39 -1.77 23.09
N ALA A 144 0.61 -2.80 22.74
CA ALA A 144 -0.32 -3.42 23.70
C ALA A 144 -0.50 -4.92 23.47
N ALA A 145 -0.89 -5.61 24.54
CA ALA A 145 -1.29 -7.02 24.57
C ALA A 145 -2.68 -7.17 25.18
N VAL A 146 -3.47 -8.10 24.64
CA VAL A 146 -4.86 -8.36 25.02
C VAL A 146 -5.11 -9.86 25.08
N SER A 147 -5.50 -10.37 26.24
CA SER A 147 -6.07 -11.73 26.35
C SER A 147 -7.53 -11.71 25.89
N LEU A 148 -7.88 -12.54 24.91
CA LEU A 148 -9.24 -12.57 24.38
C LEU A 148 -10.15 -13.43 25.27
N ALA A 149 -11.28 -12.89 25.74
CA ALA A 149 -12.23 -13.68 26.51
C ALA A 149 -12.82 -14.82 25.66
N GLY A 150 -12.75 -16.05 26.17
CA GLY A 150 -13.29 -17.24 25.49
C GLY A 150 -12.34 -17.91 24.48
N LEU A 151 -11.19 -17.28 24.18
CA LEU A 151 -10.10 -17.88 23.42
C LEU A 151 -8.85 -17.85 24.32
N ASP A 152 -8.25 -19.00 24.64
CA ASP A 152 -7.05 -19.06 25.50
C ASP A 152 -5.76 -18.56 24.80
N GLY A 153 -5.89 -17.45 24.07
CA GLY A 153 -4.85 -16.84 23.26
C GLY A 153 -4.71 -15.34 23.56
N VAL A 154 -3.59 -14.80 23.09
CA VAL A 154 -3.16 -13.42 23.35
C VAL A 154 -2.90 -12.73 22.03
N LEU A 155 -3.49 -11.55 21.86
CA LEU A 155 -3.29 -10.68 20.72
C LEU A 155 -2.39 -9.51 21.12
N PHE A 156 -1.30 -9.31 20.37
CA PHE A 156 -0.46 -8.13 20.47
C PHE A 156 -0.77 -7.19 19.30
N THR A 157 -0.66 -5.90 19.53
CA THR A 157 -0.85 -4.89 18.49
C THR A 157 0.20 -3.80 18.57
N GLY A 158 0.64 -3.32 17.41
CA GLY A 158 1.66 -2.30 17.26
C GLY A 158 1.47 -1.47 16.00
N ARG A 159 2.22 -0.38 15.89
CA ARG A 159 2.18 0.53 14.73
C ARG A 159 3.58 0.72 14.16
N LEU A 160 3.78 0.28 12.93
CA LEU A 160 5.02 0.47 12.19
C LEU A 160 4.90 1.67 11.27
N SER A 161 5.79 2.65 11.41
CA SER A 161 5.86 3.82 10.52
C SER A 161 7.26 4.41 10.53
N ALA A 162 7.66 5.03 9.43
CA ALA A 162 8.93 5.76 9.33
C ALA A 162 9.06 6.89 10.36
N GLN A 163 7.93 7.45 10.82
CA GLN A 163 7.91 8.53 11.80
C GLN A 163 8.26 8.05 13.21
N THR A 164 7.86 6.82 13.57
CA THR A 164 8.11 6.23 14.89
C THR A 164 9.37 5.38 14.92
N HIS A 165 9.68 4.70 13.81
CA HIS A 165 10.86 3.84 13.67
C HIS A 165 11.62 4.21 12.38
N PRO A 166 12.37 5.33 12.38
CA PRO A 166 13.07 5.80 11.18
C PRO A 166 14.05 4.78 10.60
N TRP A 167 14.65 3.96 11.46
CA TRP A 167 15.59 2.91 11.05
C TRP A 167 14.98 1.87 10.11
N LEU A 168 13.65 1.68 10.10
CA LEU A 168 13.00 0.77 9.16
C LEU A 168 13.23 1.17 7.70
N MET A 169 13.43 2.46 7.43
CA MET A 169 13.71 2.99 6.09
C MET A 169 15.06 2.54 5.54
N ASP A 170 15.99 2.17 6.42
CA ASP A 170 17.32 1.69 6.03
C ASP A 170 17.29 0.23 5.55
N HIS A 171 16.16 -0.49 5.67
CA HIS A 171 16.00 -1.84 5.12
C HIS A 171 15.42 -1.81 3.70
N THR A 172 16.20 -1.30 2.75
CA THR A 172 15.82 -1.30 1.33
C THR A 172 16.38 -2.52 0.62
N VAL A 173 15.49 -3.28 -0.03
CA VAL A 173 15.82 -4.53 -0.70
C VAL A 173 15.08 -4.61 -2.04
N GLY A 174 15.80 -4.44 -3.15
CA GLY A 174 15.16 -4.47 -4.48
C GLY A 174 14.38 -3.19 -4.78
N GLY A 175 14.88 -2.05 -4.32
CA GLY A 175 14.27 -0.73 -4.48
C GLY A 175 13.03 -0.47 -3.61
N VAL A 176 12.65 -1.41 -2.72
CA VAL A 176 11.52 -1.26 -1.80
C VAL A 176 11.96 -1.35 -0.35
N VAL A 177 11.32 -0.54 0.50
CA VAL A 177 11.52 -0.58 1.95
C VAL A 177 10.65 -1.69 2.50
N ALA A 178 11.29 -2.77 2.95
CA ALA A 178 10.60 -3.93 3.51
C ALA A 178 10.87 -4.00 5.00
N PHE A 179 9.86 -4.36 5.80
CA PHE A 179 10.09 -4.76 7.18
C PHE A 179 11.03 -5.97 7.20
N PRO A 180 12.14 -5.94 7.97
CA PRO A 180 13.13 -6.99 7.93
C PRO A 180 12.54 -8.31 8.42
N ALA A 181 12.98 -9.42 7.82
CA ALA A 181 12.59 -10.76 8.23
C ALA A 181 12.88 -11.06 9.71
N THR A 182 14.00 -10.53 10.21
CA THR A 182 14.40 -10.61 11.62
C THR A 182 13.47 -9.83 12.54
N GLY A 183 12.73 -8.84 12.01
CA GLY A 183 11.69 -8.12 12.74
C GLY A 183 10.49 -9.02 13.05
N PHE A 184 10.09 -9.91 12.14
CA PHE A 184 9.03 -10.88 12.43
C PHE A 184 9.44 -11.90 13.49
N LEU A 185 10.72 -12.29 13.49
CA LEU A 185 11.28 -13.15 14.53
C LEU A 185 11.24 -12.45 15.90
N GLU A 186 11.69 -11.20 15.97
CA GLU A 186 11.64 -10.39 17.19
C GLU A 186 10.22 -10.27 17.76
N LEU A 187 9.23 -9.99 16.89
CA LEU A 187 7.82 -9.96 17.28
C LEU A 187 7.33 -11.30 17.85
N ALA A 188 7.74 -12.42 17.25
CA ALA A 188 7.38 -13.77 17.70
C ALA A 188 8.06 -14.14 19.04
N VAL A 189 9.34 -13.77 19.22
CA VAL A 189 10.07 -13.97 20.49
C VAL A 189 9.38 -13.21 21.61
N ARG A 190 9.10 -11.92 21.42
CA ARG A 190 8.42 -11.11 22.44
C ARG A 190 7.03 -11.66 22.80
N ALA A 191 6.29 -12.12 21.80
CA ALA A 191 4.99 -12.75 22.02
C ALA A 191 5.11 -14.09 22.78
N GLY A 192 6.17 -14.86 22.51
CA GLY A 192 6.53 -16.08 23.23
C GLY A 192 6.83 -15.85 24.70
N ASP A 193 7.69 -14.87 25.02
CA ASP A 193 8.06 -14.53 26.39
C ASP A 193 6.82 -14.21 27.25
N GLN A 194 5.88 -13.47 26.68
CA GLN A 194 4.64 -13.07 27.38
C GLN A 194 3.74 -14.27 27.73
N VAL A 195 3.78 -15.35 26.94
CA VAL A 195 2.99 -16.58 27.18
C VAL A 195 3.81 -17.71 27.82
N GLY A 196 5.07 -17.43 28.18
CA GLY A 196 5.98 -18.40 28.81
C GLY A 196 6.57 -19.44 27.84
N CYS A 197 6.67 -19.12 26.56
CA CYS A 197 7.34 -19.94 25.55
C CYS A 197 8.72 -19.34 25.22
N ASP A 198 9.79 -20.01 25.66
CA ASP A 198 11.20 -19.60 25.51
C ASP A 198 11.86 -20.11 24.21
N ARG A 199 11.08 -20.74 23.33
CA ARG A 199 11.55 -21.30 22.08
C ARG A 199 10.55 -21.15 20.95
N ILE A 200 11.04 -20.73 19.79
CA ILE A 200 10.33 -20.82 18.51
C ILE A 200 10.74 -22.14 17.86
N ASP A 201 9.81 -23.08 17.75
CA ASP A 201 10.09 -24.37 17.11
C ASP A 201 10.21 -24.21 15.58
N GLU A 202 9.26 -23.47 14.99
CA GLU A 202 9.28 -23.06 13.59
C GLU A 202 8.65 -21.68 13.42
N LEU A 203 9.20 -20.85 12.54
CA LEU A 203 8.59 -19.62 12.05
C LEU A 203 8.86 -19.47 10.55
N THR A 204 7.80 -19.58 9.75
CA THR A 204 7.84 -19.45 8.30
C THR A 204 7.30 -18.08 7.86
N LEU A 205 8.04 -17.43 6.97
CA LEU A 205 7.72 -16.11 6.42
C LEU A 205 6.95 -16.28 5.12
N ALA A 206 5.71 -15.78 5.10
CA ALA A 206 4.78 -15.95 4.00
C ALA A 206 4.86 -14.79 2.99
N LYS A 207 4.77 -13.54 3.47
CA LYS A 207 4.72 -12.34 2.62
C LYS A 207 5.54 -11.20 3.22
N PRO A 208 6.33 -10.46 2.43
CA PRO A 208 7.00 -9.26 2.93
C PRO A 208 5.98 -8.19 3.33
N LEU A 209 6.29 -7.43 4.39
CA LEU A 209 5.56 -6.21 4.73
C LEU A 209 6.30 -5.03 4.13
N ILE A 210 5.71 -4.37 3.13
CA ILE A 210 6.28 -3.19 2.49
C ILE A 210 5.85 -1.94 3.26
N LEU A 211 6.80 -1.08 3.55
CA LEU A 211 6.58 0.18 4.25
C LEU A 211 6.84 1.35 3.30
N THR A 212 6.16 2.48 3.54
CA THR A 212 6.42 3.73 2.82
C THR A 212 6.65 4.84 3.82
N GLU A 213 7.27 5.94 3.38
CA GLU A 213 7.57 7.08 4.26
C GLU A 213 6.33 7.70 4.91
N ASN A 214 5.20 7.68 4.20
CA ASN A 214 3.98 8.38 4.58
C ASN A 214 2.90 7.48 5.18
N ALA A 215 2.98 6.17 4.99
CA ALA A 215 1.98 5.23 5.51
C ALA A 215 2.41 4.61 6.84
N ALA A 216 1.43 4.31 7.68
CA ALA A 216 1.61 3.46 8.85
C ALA A 216 0.92 2.11 8.64
N ALA A 217 1.57 1.04 9.09
CA ALA A 217 0.96 -0.29 9.16
C ALA A 217 0.61 -0.60 10.61
N VAL A 218 -0.62 -1.07 10.85
CA VAL A 218 -0.94 -1.75 12.10
C VAL A 218 -0.45 -3.18 11.98
N VAL A 219 0.26 -3.66 12.98
CA VAL A 219 0.71 -5.06 13.06
C VAL A 219 -0.01 -5.73 14.22
N GLN A 220 -0.45 -6.97 13.99
CA GLN A 220 -1.02 -7.84 15.00
C GLN A 220 -0.23 -9.14 15.09
N VAL A 221 0.09 -9.57 16.30
CA VAL A 221 0.65 -10.90 16.56
C VAL A 221 -0.37 -11.67 17.36
N TRP A 222 -0.88 -12.76 16.80
CA TRP A 222 -1.81 -13.64 17.49
C TRP A 222 -1.09 -14.89 17.97
N VAL A 223 -1.21 -15.17 19.27
CA VAL A 223 -0.75 -16.43 19.87
C VAL A 223 -1.98 -17.21 20.32
N GLY A 224 -2.16 -18.41 19.77
CA GLY A 224 -3.29 -19.29 20.06
C GLY A 224 -3.21 -19.98 21.42
N ALA A 225 -4.27 -20.74 21.72
CA ALA A 225 -4.34 -21.64 22.86
C ALA A 225 -3.21 -22.68 22.84
N PRO A 226 -2.75 -23.14 24.02
CA PRO A 226 -1.77 -24.21 24.08
C PRO A 226 -2.44 -25.51 23.65
N ASP A 227 -1.72 -26.34 22.90
CA ASP A 227 -2.13 -27.71 22.63
C ASP A 227 -1.79 -28.64 23.82
N GLU A 228 -2.02 -29.95 23.63
CA GLU A 228 -1.74 -30.97 24.67
C GLU A 228 -0.27 -31.03 25.11
N THR A 229 0.65 -30.52 24.28
CA THR A 229 2.09 -30.46 24.55
C THR A 229 2.52 -29.12 25.16
N GLY A 230 1.61 -28.15 25.25
CA GLY A 230 1.89 -26.78 25.64
C GLY A 230 2.39 -25.89 24.50
N ALA A 231 2.46 -26.41 23.27
CA ALA A 231 2.86 -25.64 22.10
C ALA A 231 1.73 -24.71 21.66
N ARG A 232 2.08 -23.53 21.15
CA ARG A 232 1.13 -22.48 20.76
C ARG A 232 1.41 -22.03 19.34
N LYS A 233 0.37 -21.95 18.51
CA LYS A 233 0.48 -21.35 17.18
C LYS A 233 0.67 -19.85 17.29
N VAL A 234 1.61 -19.28 16.54
CA VAL A 234 1.81 -17.83 16.39
C VAL A 234 1.57 -17.42 14.95
N THR A 235 0.91 -16.29 14.74
CA THR A 235 0.71 -15.68 13.41
C THR A 235 0.88 -14.17 13.49
N VAL A 236 1.51 -13.58 12.47
CA VAL A 236 1.74 -12.14 12.37
C VAL A 236 0.99 -11.60 11.17
N TYR A 237 0.15 -10.59 11.40
CA TYR A 237 -0.63 -9.91 10.39
C TYR A 237 -0.31 -8.43 10.34
N SER A 238 -0.58 -7.79 9.20
CA SER A 238 -0.65 -6.34 9.12
C SER A 238 -1.83 -5.84 8.30
N GLN A 239 -2.15 -4.57 8.50
CA GLN A 239 -3.13 -3.82 7.74
C GLN A 239 -2.66 -2.38 7.59
N THR A 240 -2.87 -1.77 6.42
CA THR A 240 -2.55 -0.36 6.18
C THR A 240 -3.52 0.54 6.94
N MET A 241 -3.03 1.57 7.63
CA MET A 241 -3.90 2.53 8.34
C MET A 241 -4.73 3.41 7.39
N ASP A 242 -4.23 3.67 6.18
CA ASP A 242 -4.88 4.55 5.20
C ASP A 242 -6.08 3.88 4.50
N ASP A 243 -6.21 2.55 4.62
CA ASP A 243 -7.34 1.77 4.10
C ASP A 243 -7.79 0.71 5.14
N PRO A 244 -8.52 1.10 6.19
CA PRO A 244 -8.96 0.19 7.24
C PRO A 244 -10.02 -0.83 6.78
N GLU A 245 -10.52 -0.73 5.54
CA GLU A 245 -11.37 -1.76 4.93
C GLU A 245 -10.56 -2.86 4.23
N GLN A 246 -9.24 -2.66 4.04
CA GLN A 246 -8.33 -3.66 3.49
C GLN A 246 -8.28 -4.90 4.39
N ARG A 247 -8.28 -6.11 3.82
CA ARG A 247 -8.13 -7.33 4.62
C ARG A 247 -6.74 -7.41 5.25
N TRP A 248 -6.68 -7.93 6.48
CA TRP A 248 -5.43 -8.29 7.14
C TRP A 248 -4.60 -9.24 6.26
N THR A 249 -3.32 -8.93 6.11
CA THR A 249 -2.36 -9.76 5.38
C THR A 249 -1.50 -10.54 6.36
N GLU A 250 -1.48 -11.87 6.24
CA GLU A 250 -0.57 -12.72 7.01
C GLU A 250 0.85 -12.60 6.44
N HIS A 251 1.83 -12.32 7.31
CA HIS A 251 3.23 -12.17 6.95
C HIS A 251 4.10 -13.32 7.47
N ALA A 252 3.76 -13.88 8.63
CA ALA A 252 4.49 -14.98 9.23
C ALA A 252 3.56 -15.89 10.03
N ASN A 253 3.88 -17.18 10.09
CA ASN A 253 3.21 -18.14 10.95
C ASN A 253 4.21 -19.17 11.50
N GLY A 254 3.91 -19.72 12.67
CA GLY A 254 4.84 -20.60 13.35
C GLY A 254 4.27 -21.26 14.61
N VAL A 255 5.17 -21.90 15.35
CA VAL A 255 4.88 -22.63 16.59
C VAL A 255 5.88 -22.19 17.67
N LEU A 256 5.32 -21.77 18.80
CA LEU A 256 6.03 -21.44 20.03
C LEU A 256 5.96 -22.64 20.98
N THR A 257 7.06 -22.94 21.66
CA THR A 257 7.16 -24.06 22.60
C THR A 257 8.06 -23.68 23.78
N THR A 258 8.27 -24.63 24.69
CA THR A 258 9.20 -24.50 25.81
C THR A 258 10.42 -25.41 25.61
N GLY A 259 11.50 -25.11 26.32
CA GLY A 259 12.73 -25.89 26.28
C GLY A 259 13.80 -25.18 25.48
N GLU A 260 14.18 -24.00 25.96
CA GLU A 260 15.32 -23.23 25.48
C GLU A 260 16.54 -24.11 25.17
N ARG A 261 17.20 -23.86 24.03
CA ARG A 261 18.43 -24.56 23.66
C ARG A 261 19.52 -23.58 23.26
N THR A 262 20.69 -23.75 23.86
CA THR A 262 21.89 -22.98 23.52
C THR A 262 22.75 -23.75 22.54
N THR A 263 23.06 -23.15 21.40
CA THR A 263 24.10 -23.63 20.49
C THR A 263 25.43 -23.00 20.90
N ALA A 264 26.25 -23.74 21.65
CA ALA A 264 27.52 -23.22 22.14
C ALA A 264 28.60 -23.17 21.05
N PHE A 265 29.43 -22.13 21.09
CA PHE A 265 30.72 -22.09 20.41
C PHE A 265 31.76 -21.35 21.27
N ASP A 266 33.04 -21.66 21.07
CA ASP A 266 34.11 -21.01 21.82
C ASP A 266 34.38 -19.59 21.27
N ALA A 267 33.95 -18.59 22.04
CA ALA A 267 34.21 -17.18 21.78
C ALA A 267 35.31 -16.57 22.68
N SER A 268 35.98 -17.38 23.51
CA SER A 268 37.04 -16.91 24.41
C SER A 268 38.30 -16.44 23.68
N VAL A 269 38.50 -16.93 22.44
CA VAL A 269 39.57 -16.52 21.54
C VAL A 269 38.95 -15.97 20.26
N TRP A 270 39.16 -14.68 19.99
CA TRP A 270 38.58 -13.98 18.84
C TRP A 270 39.64 -13.23 18.02
N PRO A 271 39.67 -13.38 16.68
CA PRO A 271 38.89 -14.34 15.89
C PRO A 271 39.30 -15.80 16.18
N PRO A 272 38.44 -16.79 15.91
CA PRO A 272 38.74 -18.19 16.19
C PRO A 272 40.00 -18.68 15.47
N ARG A 273 40.76 -19.56 16.13
CA ARG A 273 41.99 -20.13 15.56
C ARG A 273 41.69 -20.83 14.24
N GLY A 274 42.54 -20.57 13.24
CA GLY A 274 42.43 -21.13 11.90
C GLY A 274 41.37 -20.48 11.01
N ALA A 275 40.68 -19.43 11.48
CA ALA A 275 39.80 -18.63 10.64
C ALA A 275 40.60 -17.58 9.84
N VAL A 276 40.24 -17.39 8.57
CA VAL A 276 40.89 -16.45 7.66
C VAL A 276 39.97 -15.25 7.45
N ALA A 277 40.49 -14.03 7.54
CA ALA A 277 39.70 -12.82 7.32
C ALA A 277 39.11 -12.80 5.89
N ALA A 278 37.82 -12.52 5.79
CA ALA A 278 37.15 -12.24 4.53
C ALA A 278 37.22 -10.75 4.23
N ASP A 279 37.30 -10.41 2.94
CA ASP A 279 37.30 -9.03 2.49
C ASP A 279 35.87 -8.46 2.52
N LEU A 280 35.71 -7.33 3.19
CA LEU A 280 34.45 -6.57 3.27
C LEU A 280 34.48 -5.30 2.40
N GLU A 281 35.60 -5.00 1.74
CA GLU A 281 35.73 -3.80 0.92
C GLU A 281 34.67 -3.78 -0.20
N GLY A 282 33.95 -2.67 -0.30
CA GLY A 282 32.83 -2.48 -1.23
C GLY A 282 31.62 -3.40 -1.00
N PHE A 283 31.53 -4.14 0.12
CA PHE A 283 30.40 -5.04 0.39
C PHE A 283 29.05 -4.30 0.34
N TYR A 284 28.94 -3.20 1.11
CA TYR A 284 27.73 -2.40 1.18
C TYR A 284 27.52 -1.46 -0.02
N GLU A 285 28.55 -1.17 -0.82
CA GLU A 285 28.38 -0.39 -2.06
C GLU A 285 27.54 -1.13 -3.11
N ARG A 286 27.42 -2.46 -2.97
CA ARG A 286 26.62 -3.33 -3.83
C ARG A 286 25.23 -3.62 -3.27
N THR A 287 24.87 -3.04 -2.12
CA THR A 287 23.56 -3.20 -1.49
C THR A 287 22.82 -1.88 -1.44
N GLU A 288 21.54 -1.93 -1.12
CA GLU A 288 20.69 -0.74 -0.92
C GLU A 288 20.43 -0.49 0.57
N TYR A 289 21.13 -1.21 1.45
CA TYR A 289 20.97 -1.05 2.89
C TYR A 289 21.42 0.34 3.34
N GLY A 290 20.58 1.02 4.10
CA GLY A 290 20.92 2.27 4.77
C GLY A 290 21.78 2.03 6.03
N PRO A 291 22.28 3.11 6.65
CA PRO A 291 23.30 3.05 7.70
C PRO A 291 23.00 2.11 8.87
N VAL A 292 21.74 1.99 9.31
CA VAL A 292 21.37 1.11 10.44
C VAL A 292 21.54 -0.38 10.13
N PHE A 293 21.38 -0.79 8.87
CA PHE A 293 21.56 -2.19 8.45
C PHE A 293 22.98 -2.52 7.98
N GLN A 294 23.89 -1.54 8.00
CA GLN A 294 25.31 -1.73 7.68
C GLN A 294 26.14 -2.12 8.91
N GLY A 295 25.67 -3.15 9.65
CA GLY A 295 26.22 -3.51 10.96
C GLY A 295 27.49 -4.38 10.94
N LEU A 296 27.89 -4.95 9.80
CA LEU A 296 29.06 -5.84 9.71
C LEU A 296 30.37 -5.08 9.97
N ARG A 297 31.14 -5.55 10.97
CA ARG A 297 32.46 -4.99 11.31
C ARG A 297 33.60 -5.83 10.77
N ALA A 298 33.50 -7.14 10.91
CA ALA A 298 34.52 -8.07 10.46
C ALA A 298 33.92 -9.46 10.24
N VAL A 299 34.48 -10.20 9.26
CA VAL A 299 34.09 -11.58 8.95
C VAL A 299 35.34 -12.43 8.80
N TRP A 300 35.34 -13.63 9.39
CA TRP A 300 36.37 -14.64 9.23
C TRP A 300 35.76 -15.98 8.82
N ARG A 301 36.40 -16.71 7.91
CA ARG A 301 35.92 -17.98 7.36
C ARG A 301 36.77 -19.14 7.82
N ARG A 302 36.14 -20.28 8.12
CA ARG A 302 36.81 -21.55 8.43
C ARG A 302 35.98 -22.72 7.91
N GLY A 303 36.35 -23.28 6.76
CA GLY A 303 35.55 -24.31 6.11
C GLY A 303 34.15 -23.80 5.78
N ASP A 304 33.12 -24.50 6.24
CA ASP A 304 31.70 -24.15 6.07
C ASP A 304 31.16 -23.24 7.21
N GLU A 305 32.06 -22.59 7.95
CA GLU A 305 31.74 -21.67 9.03
C GLU A 305 32.17 -20.23 8.70
N ALA A 306 31.37 -19.26 9.13
CA ALA A 306 31.71 -17.86 9.20
C ALA A 306 31.58 -17.36 10.64
N PHE A 307 32.54 -16.53 11.05
CA PHE A 307 32.59 -15.86 12.34
C PHE A 307 32.51 -14.36 12.08
N VAL A 308 31.59 -13.70 12.75
CA VAL A 308 31.13 -12.38 12.35
C VAL A 308 31.08 -11.49 13.57
N GLU A 309 31.63 -10.29 13.46
CA GLU A 309 31.42 -9.24 14.45
C GLU A 309 30.44 -8.22 13.89
N VAL A 310 29.37 -7.96 14.63
CA VAL A 310 28.27 -7.09 14.22
C VAL A 310 28.03 -6.07 15.31
N ALA A 311 27.83 -4.80 14.93
CA ALA A 311 27.50 -3.74 15.87
C ALA A 311 26.48 -2.76 15.26
N LEU A 312 25.47 -2.39 16.05
CA LEU A 312 24.58 -1.29 15.69
C LEU A 312 25.37 0.03 15.61
N PRO A 313 24.98 0.97 14.72
CA PRO A 313 25.58 2.30 14.73
C PRO A 313 25.14 3.09 15.96
N SER A 314 25.97 4.02 16.42
CA SER A 314 25.75 4.81 17.65
C SER A 314 24.49 5.68 17.65
N GLN A 315 23.84 5.85 16.50
CA GLN A 315 22.58 6.57 16.34
C GLN A 315 21.35 5.73 16.75
N VAL A 316 21.52 4.41 16.95
CA VAL A 316 20.50 3.52 17.50
C VAL A 316 20.77 3.41 19.00
N ASP A 317 19.92 4.04 19.80
CA ASP A 317 20.05 4.14 21.26
C ASP A 317 18.97 3.36 22.03
N ASP A 318 18.10 2.63 21.33
CA ASP A 318 16.97 1.87 21.88
C ASP A 318 17.20 0.34 21.88
N ALA A 319 18.43 -0.11 21.62
CA ALA A 319 18.77 -1.54 21.54
C ALA A 319 18.36 -2.33 22.80
N GLU A 320 18.43 -1.71 23.98
CA GLU A 320 18.09 -2.32 25.28
C GLU A 320 16.63 -2.78 25.40
N TYR A 321 15.73 -2.26 24.57
CA TYR A 321 14.29 -2.59 24.58
C TYR A 321 13.91 -3.75 23.66
N TYR A 322 14.87 -4.30 22.92
CA TYR A 322 14.68 -5.47 22.07
C TYR A 322 15.31 -6.70 22.70
N GLY A 323 14.76 -7.87 22.40
CA GLY A 323 15.45 -9.13 22.63
C GLY A 323 16.77 -9.15 21.85
N MET A 324 16.68 -9.05 20.53
CA MET A 324 17.84 -8.71 19.71
C MET A 324 17.39 -7.76 18.60
N HIS A 325 17.96 -6.54 18.57
CA HIS A 325 17.51 -5.52 17.62
C HIS A 325 17.49 -6.09 16.18
N PRO A 326 16.39 -5.97 15.42
CA PRO A 326 16.24 -6.64 14.12
C PRO A 326 17.36 -6.32 13.13
N ALA A 327 17.84 -5.07 13.09
CA ALA A 327 18.97 -4.68 12.24
C ALA A 327 20.31 -5.33 12.65
N LEU A 328 20.52 -5.64 13.93
CA LEU A 328 21.72 -6.32 14.41
C LEU A 328 21.71 -7.79 13.94
N LEU A 329 20.58 -8.47 14.11
CA LEU A 329 20.43 -9.85 13.63
C LEU A 329 20.46 -9.91 12.10
N ASP A 330 19.85 -8.96 11.41
CA ASP A 330 19.85 -8.93 9.94
C ASP A 330 21.27 -8.75 9.40
N ALA A 331 22.06 -7.85 9.99
CA ALA A 331 23.46 -7.69 9.64
C ALA A 331 24.28 -8.98 9.86
N ALA A 332 23.98 -9.79 10.87
CA ALA A 332 24.56 -11.14 10.99
C ALA A 332 24.12 -12.04 9.82
N VAL A 333 22.82 -12.09 9.50
CA VAL A 333 22.27 -12.89 8.39
C VAL A 333 22.85 -12.49 7.03
N GLN A 334 23.17 -11.21 6.80
CA GLN A 334 23.80 -10.74 5.56
C GLN A 334 25.14 -11.45 5.26
N SER A 335 25.79 -12.02 6.28
CA SER A 335 27.07 -12.71 6.13
C SER A 335 26.98 -14.18 5.68
N VAL A 336 25.78 -14.72 5.43
CA VAL A 336 25.60 -16.10 4.94
C VAL A 336 26.30 -16.38 3.60
N GLY A 337 26.51 -15.37 2.76
CA GLY A 337 27.32 -15.52 1.54
C GLY A 337 28.77 -15.96 1.84
N PHE A 338 29.27 -15.67 3.04
CA PHE A 338 30.60 -16.10 3.50
C PHE A 338 30.65 -17.57 3.99
N VAL A 339 29.57 -18.33 3.92
CA VAL A 339 29.61 -19.81 4.08
C VAL A 339 29.36 -20.56 2.76
N GLY A 340 29.46 -19.87 1.62
CA GLY A 340 29.29 -20.49 0.29
C GLY A 340 27.83 -20.74 -0.09
N LEU A 341 26.90 -20.04 0.55
CA LEU A 341 25.48 -20.06 0.23
C LEU A 341 25.17 -19.05 -0.89
N GLY A 342 24.49 -19.53 -1.93
CA GLY A 342 23.93 -18.71 -2.99
C GLY A 342 24.94 -17.95 -3.85
N ASP A 343 25.95 -18.62 -4.43
CA ASP A 343 26.95 -18.07 -5.38
C ASP A 343 26.44 -16.87 -6.22
N GLY A 344 26.64 -15.64 -5.71
CA GLY A 344 26.25 -14.40 -6.36
C GLY A 344 24.75 -14.04 -6.39
N LYS A 345 23.88 -14.81 -5.71
CA LYS A 345 22.43 -14.58 -5.61
C LYS A 345 22.06 -13.87 -4.31
N LYS A 346 21.06 -12.98 -4.37
CA LYS A 346 20.48 -12.33 -3.20
C LYS A 346 19.55 -13.32 -2.50
N LEU A 347 19.96 -13.82 -1.33
CA LEU A 347 19.17 -14.73 -0.51
C LEU A 347 18.42 -13.96 0.59
N LEU A 348 17.20 -14.40 0.91
CA LEU A 348 16.41 -13.86 2.01
C LEU A 348 15.99 -14.97 2.98
N PRO A 349 15.85 -14.66 4.27
CA PRO A 349 15.23 -15.56 5.23
C PRO A 349 13.85 -16.03 4.75
N PHE A 350 13.59 -17.33 4.87
CA PHE A 350 12.30 -17.93 4.54
C PHE A 350 11.69 -18.65 5.75
N SER A 351 12.47 -19.46 6.45
CA SER A 351 11.97 -20.22 7.61
C SER A 351 13.06 -20.36 8.67
N TRP A 352 12.68 -20.12 9.93
CA TRP A 352 13.50 -20.29 11.11
C TRP A 352 13.04 -21.54 11.86
N SER A 353 13.98 -22.31 12.39
CA SER A 353 13.68 -23.48 13.21
C SER A 353 14.57 -23.51 14.44
N GLY A 354 13.95 -23.82 15.59
CA GLY A 354 14.63 -23.96 16.86
C GLY A 354 15.37 -22.71 17.30
N VAL A 355 14.66 -21.58 17.40
CA VAL A 355 15.24 -20.32 17.87
C VAL A 355 15.00 -20.12 19.37
N SER A 356 16.05 -19.73 20.09
CA SER A 356 16.03 -19.38 21.50
C SER A 356 16.82 -18.10 21.72
N LEU A 357 16.23 -17.16 22.46
CA LEU A 357 16.88 -15.93 22.93
C LEU A 357 17.28 -16.11 24.40
N HIS A 358 18.56 -15.88 24.69
CA HIS A 358 19.19 -16.14 26.01
C HIS A 358 19.39 -14.85 26.81
N ALA A 359 19.58 -13.72 26.10
CA ALA A 359 19.79 -12.41 26.69
C ALA A 359 19.28 -11.30 25.76
N GLY A 360 18.74 -10.23 26.37
CA GLY A 360 18.21 -9.05 25.67
C GLY A 360 19.20 -7.89 25.58
N GLY A 361 18.95 -6.94 24.68
CA GLY A 361 19.56 -5.62 24.73
C GLY A 361 20.98 -5.48 24.17
N ALA A 362 21.51 -6.50 23.50
CA ALA A 362 22.84 -6.44 22.91
C ALA A 362 22.92 -5.42 21.75
N SER A 363 23.94 -4.56 21.77
CA SER A 363 24.24 -3.62 20.67
C SER A 363 25.44 -4.07 19.83
N VAL A 364 26.23 -5.01 20.34
CA VAL A 364 27.38 -5.64 19.68
C VAL A 364 27.34 -7.13 19.96
N VAL A 365 27.51 -7.95 18.93
CA VAL A 365 27.55 -9.41 19.06
C VAL A 365 28.66 -10.03 18.21
N ARG A 366 29.15 -11.17 18.68
CA ARG A 366 29.96 -12.11 17.90
C ARG A 366 29.09 -13.29 17.50
N VAL A 367 29.07 -13.61 16.22
CA VAL A 367 28.17 -14.61 15.66
C VAL A 367 28.97 -15.70 14.95
N ARG A 368 28.62 -16.95 15.22
CA ARG A 368 29.01 -18.10 14.41
C ARG A 368 27.85 -18.49 13.52
N ILE A 369 28.12 -18.58 12.22
CA ILE A 369 27.21 -19.10 11.21
C ILE A 369 27.85 -20.36 10.63
N ALA A 370 27.11 -21.46 10.59
CA ALA A 370 27.61 -22.71 10.01
C ALA A 370 26.57 -23.32 9.08
N ARG A 371 26.99 -23.74 7.89
CA ARG A 371 26.11 -24.40 6.92
C ARG A 371 25.62 -25.74 7.47
N VAL A 372 24.30 -25.98 7.41
CA VAL A 372 23.67 -27.23 7.85
C VAL A 372 22.90 -27.95 6.74
N GLY A 373 22.72 -27.31 5.58
CA GLY A 373 22.11 -27.88 4.38
C GLY A 373 22.49 -27.10 3.12
N GLU A 374 21.86 -27.44 1.99
CA GLU A 374 22.11 -26.76 0.70
C GLU A 374 21.78 -25.27 0.80
N ASP A 375 20.59 -24.96 1.34
CA ASP A 375 20.02 -23.63 1.48
C ASP A 375 19.82 -23.20 2.95
N SER A 376 20.53 -23.80 3.91
CA SER A 376 20.32 -23.55 5.34
C SER A 376 21.59 -23.41 6.19
N VAL A 377 21.49 -22.57 7.23
CA VAL A 377 22.55 -22.29 8.21
C VAL A 377 22.05 -22.41 9.64
N SER A 378 22.92 -22.76 10.57
CA SER A 378 22.73 -22.52 12.00
C SER A 378 23.37 -21.20 12.40
N ILE A 379 22.80 -20.52 13.40
CA ILE A 379 23.30 -19.24 13.91
C ILE A 379 23.44 -19.32 15.43
N ALA A 380 24.60 -18.93 15.95
CA ALA A 380 24.82 -18.75 17.38
C ALA A 380 25.47 -17.39 17.63
N ALA A 381 24.85 -16.55 18.44
CA ALA A 381 25.32 -15.22 18.79
C ALA A 381 25.67 -15.15 20.28
N VAL A 382 26.77 -14.48 20.60
CA VAL A 382 27.21 -14.16 21.95
C VAL A 382 27.54 -12.66 22.07
N ASP A 383 27.51 -12.13 23.28
CA ASP A 383 27.98 -10.77 23.57
C ASP A 383 29.52 -10.65 23.52
N VAL A 384 30.05 -9.49 23.92
CA VAL A 384 31.50 -9.23 23.88
C VAL A 384 32.28 -10.01 24.96
N GLU A 385 31.59 -10.38 26.04
CA GLU A 385 32.07 -11.25 27.12
C GLU A 385 32.00 -12.75 26.76
N GLY A 386 31.24 -13.10 25.71
CA GLY A 386 31.05 -14.47 25.24
C GLY A 386 29.85 -15.19 25.85
N ALA A 387 28.96 -14.49 26.54
CA ALA A 387 27.70 -15.07 27.02
C ALA A 387 26.69 -15.20 25.87
N PRO A 388 25.89 -16.29 25.82
CA PRO A 388 24.89 -16.51 24.77
C PRO A 388 23.85 -15.38 24.70
N VAL A 389 23.52 -14.97 23.48
CA VAL A 389 22.47 -13.99 23.17
C VAL A 389 21.35 -14.65 22.38
N LEU A 390 21.66 -15.30 21.26
CA LEU A 390 20.66 -15.96 20.41
C LEU A 390 21.22 -17.27 19.83
N SER A 391 20.37 -18.29 19.75
CA SER A 391 20.67 -19.54 19.05
C SER A 391 19.54 -19.85 18.07
N ALA A 392 19.88 -20.26 16.85
CA ALA A 392 18.97 -20.78 15.84
C ALA A 392 19.55 -22.06 15.25
N GLU A 393 18.81 -23.17 15.36
CA GLU A 393 19.25 -24.48 14.86
C GLU A 393 19.31 -24.50 13.32
N SER A 394 18.33 -23.87 12.66
CA SER A 394 18.31 -23.74 11.21
C SER A 394 17.60 -22.46 10.78
N LEU A 395 18.20 -21.76 9.81
CA LEU A 395 17.61 -20.71 9.01
C LEU A 395 17.70 -21.16 7.55
N ILE A 396 16.56 -21.40 6.92
CA ILE A 396 16.45 -21.64 5.48
C ILE A 396 16.37 -20.30 4.77
N LEU A 397 17.24 -20.10 3.78
CA LEU A 397 17.23 -18.92 2.92
C LEU A 397 16.85 -19.29 1.50
N ARG A 398 16.16 -18.39 0.79
CA ARG A 398 15.76 -18.60 -0.60
C ARG A 398 16.07 -17.39 -1.45
N VAL A 399 16.28 -17.65 -2.73
CA VAL A 399 16.23 -16.59 -3.74
C VAL A 399 14.78 -16.12 -3.80
N PRO A 400 14.50 -14.83 -3.63
CA PRO A 400 13.15 -14.34 -3.80
C PRO A 400 12.69 -14.61 -5.25
N SER A 401 11.55 -15.27 -5.42
CA SER A 401 10.93 -15.52 -6.74
C SER A 401 10.72 -14.21 -7.50
N ALA A 402 10.42 -13.15 -6.77
CA ALA A 402 10.94 -11.79 -6.94
C ALA A 402 10.54 -11.00 -5.69
N ILE A 403 11.41 -10.17 -5.10
CA ILE A 403 10.90 -8.92 -4.52
C ILE A 403 10.73 -7.99 -5.71
N GLN A 404 9.83 -8.37 -6.62
CA GLN A 404 9.17 -7.37 -7.42
C GLN A 404 8.23 -6.72 -6.41
N ALA A 405 8.28 -5.39 -6.31
CA ALA A 405 7.12 -4.65 -5.86
C ALA A 405 5.90 -5.34 -6.49
N PRO A 406 4.89 -5.82 -5.73
CA PRO A 406 3.68 -6.34 -6.35
C PRO A 406 3.22 -5.26 -7.31
N ALA A 407 3.45 -5.46 -8.62
CA ALA A 407 3.77 -4.41 -9.59
C ALA A 407 3.09 -3.13 -9.16
N LEU A 408 3.82 -2.26 -8.41
CA LEU A 408 3.28 -1.23 -7.50
C LEU A 408 1.82 -1.07 -7.85
N ARG A 409 0.89 -1.81 -7.19
CA ARG A 409 -0.54 -1.73 -7.53
C ARG A 409 -0.79 -0.25 -7.56
N SER A 410 -0.84 0.33 -8.75
CA SER A 410 -0.59 1.75 -8.82
C SER A 410 -1.77 2.32 -8.07
N SER A 411 -1.58 3.41 -7.33
CA SER A 411 -2.73 4.16 -6.82
C SER A 411 -3.79 4.39 -7.91
N GLU A 412 -3.40 4.29 -9.19
CA GLU A 412 -4.25 4.23 -10.36
C GLU A 412 -5.11 2.95 -10.49
N GLN A 413 -4.60 1.72 -10.26
CA GLN A 413 -5.40 0.48 -10.31
C GLN A 413 -6.37 0.33 -9.13
N ASP A 414 -5.93 0.67 -7.90
CA ASP A 414 -6.82 0.68 -6.73
C ASP A 414 -7.84 1.84 -6.76
N GLY A 415 -7.61 2.82 -7.64
CA GLY A 415 -8.53 3.92 -7.98
C GLY A 415 -9.49 3.60 -9.12
N LEU A 416 -9.38 2.44 -9.79
CA LEU A 416 -10.33 2.07 -10.85
C LEU A 416 -11.65 1.64 -10.23
N LEU A 417 -12.70 2.39 -10.56
CA LEU A 417 -14.05 2.12 -10.11
C LEU A 417 -14.89 1.64 -11.30
N ARG A 418 -15.75 0.66 -11.06
CA ARG A 418 -16.78 0.23 -12.01
C ARG A 418 -18.16 0.44 -11.41
N LEU A 419 -19.11 0.74 -12.29
CA LEU A 419 -20.52 0.69 -11.94
C LEU A 419 -20.96 -0.78 -11.84
N GLN A 420 -21.55 -1.15 -10.71
CA GLN A 420 -22.11 -2.46 -10.46
C GLN A 420 -23.60 -2.33 -10.18
N TRP A 421 -24.40 -3.19 -10.81
CA TRP A 421 -25.84 -3.26 -10.59
C TRP A 421 -26.15 -4.39 -9.62
N THR A 422 -26.50 -4.05 -8.39
CA THR A 422 -26.83 -5.04 -7.34
C THR A 422 -28.35 -5.19 -7.23
N PRO A 423 -28.87 -6.39 -6.93
CA PRO A 423 -30.29 -6.54 -6.61
C PRO A 423 -30.72 -5.54 -5.55
N ALA A 424 -31.86 -4.89 -5.75
CA ALA A 424 -32.44 -3.99 -4.76
C ALA A 424 -32.81 -4.78 -3.49
N PRO A 425 -32.66 -4.21 -2.29
CA PRO A 425 -33.09 -4.87 -1.07
C PRO A 425 -34.61 -5.12 -1.11
N ASP A 426 -35.06 -6.19 -0.46
CA ASP A 426 -36.49 -6.47 -0.31
C ASP A 426 -37.14 -5.39 0.57
N THR A 427 -38.01 -4.58 -0.01
CA THR A 427 -38.80 -3.57 0.70
C THR A 427 -40.15 -4.17 1.13
N GLY A 428 -40.63 -3.77 2.30
CA GLY A 428 -41.70 -4.45 3.04
C GLY A 428 -43.15 -4.20 2.57
N ALA A 429 -43.40 -3.35 1.57
CA ALA A 429 -44.75 -3.10 1.06
C ALA A 429 -44.76 -2.65 -0.40
N ASP A 430 -45.69 -3.19 -1.19
CA ASP A 430 -46.09 -2.61 -2.48
C ASP A 430 -47.05 -1.45 -2.15
N THR A 431 -46.59 -0.21 -2.28
CA THR A 431 -47.39 0.97 -1.93
C THR A 431 -48.19 1.44 -3.15
N ASP A 432 -49.41 1.92 -2.97
CA ASP A 432 -50.18 2.56 -4.04
C ASP A 432 -49.57 3.94 -4.34
N VAL A 433 -48.68 4.01 -5.34
CA VAL A 433 -47.94 5.23 -5.72
C VAL A 433 -48.66 5.97 -6.83
N HIS A 434 -48.99 7.25 -6.60
CA HIS A 434 -49.56 8.10 -7.63
C HIS A 434 -48.49 8.55 -8.64
N CYS A 435 -48.51 7.96 -9.83
CA CYS A 435 -47.59 8.26 -10.93
C CYS A 435 -48.30 9.01 -12.08
N ALA A 436 -47.57 9.90 -12.74
CA ALA A 436 -48.01 10.56 -13.97
C ALA A 436 -46.91 10.49 -15.03
N VAL A 437 -47.28 10.45 -16.32
CA VAL A 437 -46.34 10.25 -17.43
C VAL A 437 -46.36 11.48 -18.36
N LEU A 438 -45.21 12.08 -18.60
CA LEU A 438 -45.09 13.23 -19.51
C LEU A 438 -45.09 12.76 -20.98
N GLY A 439 -46.10 13.18 -21.74
CA GLY A 439 -46.32 12.78 -23.13
C GLY A 439 -47.34 11.64 -23.29
N ALA A 440 -47.35 11.00 -24.46
CA ALA A 440 -48.24 9.87 -24.72
C ALA A 440 -47.83 8.65 -23.88
N ALA A 441 -48.80 7.96 -23.27
CA ALA A 441 -48.57 6.81 -22.39
C ALA A 441 -48.01 5.58 -23.16
N THR A 442 -46.70 5.56 -23.39
CA THR A 442 -45.97 4.49 -24.08
C THR A 442 -45.65 3.31 -23.16
N GLY A 443 -46.70 2.63 -22.69
CA GLY A 443 -46.55 1.38 -21.90
C GLY A 443 -46.00 1.58 -20.48
N LEU A 444 -45.95 2.82 -19.97
CA LEU A 444 -45.67 3.13 -18.57
C LEU A 444 -46.99 3.36 -17.81
N PRO A 445 -47.09 2.93 -16.55
CA PRO A 445 -48.29 3.15 -15.75
C PRO A 445 -48.27 4.57 -15.16
N GLY A 446 -49.39 5.29 -15.32
CA GLY A 446 -49.59 6.63 -14.80
C GLY A 446 -50.56 7.44 -15.67
N ALA A 447 -51.12 8.50 -15.11
CA ALA A 447 -51.99 9.39 -15.87
C ALA A 447 -51.16 10.19 -16.89
N PRO A 448 -51.59 10.31 -18.16
CA PRO A 448 -50.87 11.08 -19.17
C PRO A 448 -50.92 12.58 -18.84
N LEU A 449 -49.80 13.26 -19.06
CA LEU A 449 -49.64 14.70 -18.89
C LEU A 449 -49.16 15.34 -20.18
N THR A 450 -49.69 16.51 -20.48
CA THR A 450 -49.23 17.32 -21.62
C THR A 450 -48.01 18.16 -21.27
N THR A 451 -47.95 18.70 -20.06
CA THR A 451 -46.86 19.56 -19.57
C THR A 451 -46.46 19.19 -18.14
N LEU A 452 -45.27 19.62 -17.69
CA LEU A 452 -44.87 19.42 -16.29
C LEU A 452 -45.76 20.22 -15.31
N ALA A 453 -46.28 21.38 -15.74
CA ALA A 453 -47.19 22.19 -14.93
C ALA A 453 -48.49 21.45 -14.58
N ASP A 454 -49.00 20.62 -15.50
CA ASP A 454 -50.19 19.80 -15.27
C ASP A 454 -50.00 18.81 -14.10
N SER A 455 -48.77 18.33 -13.88
CA SER A 455 -48.47 17.44 -12.74
C SER A 455 -48.71 18.12 -11.40
N LEU A 456 -48.41 19.41 -11.29
CA LEU A 456 -48.55 20.17 -10.04
C LEU A 456 -49.99 20.58 -9.77
N ALA A 457 -50.79 20.72 -10.83
CA ALA A 457 -52.21 21.03 -10.74
C ALA A 457 -53.10 19.79 -10.49
N ALA A 458 -52.56 18.58 -10.70
CA ALA A 458 -53.29 17.33 -10.53
C ALA A 458 -53.72 17.11 -9.06
N SER A 459 -54.89 16.49 -8.88
CA SER A 459 -55.44 16.10 -7.58
C SER A 459 -55.96 14.65 -7.64
N PRO A 460 -55.34 13.69 -6.93
CA PRO A 460 -54.16 13.85 -6.09
C PRO A 460 -52.90 14.19 -6.91
N ARG A 461 -51.95 14.88 -6.27
CA ARG A 461 -50.68 15.26 -6.88
C ARG A 461 -49.78 14.01 -7.00
N PRO A 462 -49.16 13.75 -8.17
CA PRO A 462 -48.29 12.60 -8.34
C PRO A 462 -47.02 12.75 -7.50
N GLU A 463 -46.60 11.64 -6.90
CA GLU A 463 -45.32 11.51 -6.19
C GLU A 463 -44.18 11.37 -7.20
N LEU A 464 -44.41 10.63 -8.29
CA LEU A 464 -43.45 10.40 -9.35
C LEU A 464 -44.01 10.90 -10.69
N VAL A 465 -43.25 11.75 -11.37
CA VAL A 465 -43.52 12.15 -12.75
C VAL A 465 -42.51 11.45 -13.65
N LEU A 466 -42.98 10.56 -14.52
CA LEU A 466 -42.14 9.77 -15.42
C LEU A 466 -41.95 10.53 -16.73
N ALA A 467 -40.71 10.75 -17.14
CA ALA A 467 -40.33 11.42 -18.38
C ALA A 467 -39.60 10.43 -19.32
N PRO A 468 -40.29 9.87 -20.32
CA PRO A 468 -39.68 8.96 -21.29
C PRO A 468 -38.67 9.67 -22.19
N LEU A 469 -37.49 9.06 -22.32
CA LEU A 469 -36.42 9.46 -23.22
C LEU A 469 -36.08 8.29 -24.15
N ASP A 470 -36.55 8.38 -25.40
CA ASP A 470 -36.33 7.34 -26.42
C ASP A 470 -35.43 7.88 -27.55
N GLY A 471 -34.29 7.23 -27.79
CA GLY A 471 -33.33 7.55 -28.84
C GLY A 471 -33.66 6.92 -30.17
N GLY A 472 -34.41 7.65 -30.99
CA GLY A 472 -34.62 7.32 -32.41
C GLY A 472 -33.87 8.27 -33.34
N GLY A 473 -33.23 7.73 -34.38
CA GLY A 473 -32.63 8.53 -35.46
C GLY A 473 -31.10 8.43 -35.57
N GLU A 474 -30.48 9.39 -36.25
CA GLU A 474 -29.03 9.44 -36.46
C GLU A 474 -28.29 9.81 -35.16
N LEU A 475 -27.35 8.97 -34.73
CA LEU A 475 -26.80 8.96 -33.36
C LEU A 475 -26.31 10.33 -32.85
N PRO A 476 -25.48 11.12 -33.57
CA PRO A 476 -24.99 12.39 -33.04
C PRO A 476 -26.14 13.40 -32.84
N ALA A 477 -27.03 13.52 -33.85
CA ALA A 477 -28.16 14.44 -33.77
C ALA A 477 -29.16 14.02 -32.67
N ALA A 478 -29.45 12.72 -32.58
CA ALA A 478 -30.33 12.17 -31.55
C ALA A 478 -29.79 12.41 -30.13
N ALA A 479 -28.48 12.23 -29.91
CA ALA A 479 -27.85 12.50 -28.62
C ALA A 479 -27.94 13.99 -28.22
N HIS A 480 -27.71 14.90 -29.17
CA HIS A 480 -27.87 16.35 -28.95
C HIS A 480 -29.32 16.70 -28.59
N THR A 481 -30.29 16.23 -29.38
CA THR A 481 -31.71 16.52 -29.16
C THR A 481 -32.20 15.97 -27.82
N LEU A 482 -31.85 14.73 -27.46
CA LEU A 482 -32.27 14.13 -26.21
C LEU A 482 -31.65 14.79 -24.99
N THR A 483 -30.36 15.13 -25.06
CA THR A 483 -29.66 15.78 -23.95
C THR A 483 -30.18 17.21 -23.75
N ALA A 484 -30.47 17.94 -24.83
CA ALA A 484 -31.12 19.26 -24.76
C ALA A 484 -32.52 19.16 -24.14
N ARG A 485 -33.33 18.19 -24.56
CA ARG A 485 -34.65 17.92 -23.96
C ARG A 485 -34.56 17.58 -22.47
N ALA A 486 -33.59 16.75 -22.07
CA ALA A 486 -33.39 16.42 -20.66
C ALA A 486 -33.01 17.66 -19.84
N LEU A 487 -32.14 18.53 -20.37
CA LEU A 487 -31.77 19.80 -19.72
C LEU A 487 -32.96 20.74 -19.56
N ASP A 488 -33.80 20.89 -20.59
CA ASP A 488 -34.98 21.74 -20.54
C ASP A 488 -35.97 21.23 -19.49
N LEU A 489 -36.19 19.91 -19.41
CA LEU A 489 -37.04 19.30 -18.38
C LEU A 489 -36.49 19.49 -16.96
N VAL A 490 -35.17 19.37 -16.77
CA VAL A 490 -34.53 19.65 -15.48
C VAL A 490 -34.78 21.09 -15.05
N ARG A 491 -34.56 22.06 -15.95
CA ARG A 491 -34.75 23.49 -15.66
C ARG A 491 -36.20 23.82 -15.35
N GLU A 492 -37.11 23.38 -16.20
CA GLU A 492 -38.56 23.59 -16.02
C GLU A 492 -39.03 22.98 -14.68
N TRP A 493 -38.56 21.78 -14.33
CA TRP A 493 -38.92 21.13 -13.06
C TRP A 493 -38.43 21.90 -11.83
N LEU A 494 -37.21 22.43 -11.86
CA LEU A 494 -36.67 23.21 -10.74
C LEU A 494 -37.42 24.53 -10.57
N GLU A 495 -37.83 25.18 -11.66
CA GLU A 495 -38.65 26.40 -11.64
C GLU A 495 -40.06 26.15 -11.10
N LEU A 496 -40.72 25.08 -11.58
CA LEU A 496 -42.10 24.78 -11.22
C LEU A 496 -42.25 24.18 -9.82
N ASN A 497 -41.25 23.40 -9.37
CA ASN A 497 -41.34 22.63 -8.13
C ASN A 497 -40.19 22.93 -7.14
N PRO A 498 -39.86 24.18 -6.79
CA PRO A 498 -38.59 24.51 -6.11
C PRO A 498 -38.33 23.78 -4.78
N SER A 499 -39.37 23.35 -4.06
CA SER A 499 -39.24 22.60 -2.80
C SER A 499 -40.32 21.54 -2.57
N GLY A 500 -41.00 21.05 -3.62
CA GLY A 500 -42.11 20.11 -3.44
C GLY A 500 -41.66 18.64 -3.43
N PRO A 501 -42.50 17.75 -2.85
CA PRO A 501 -42.15 16.35 -2.57
C PRO A 501 -42.13 15.45 -3.82
N SER A 502 -42.75 15.88 -4.92
CA SER A 502 -42.74 15.13 -6.18
C SER A 502 -41.33 15.05 -6.77
N ARG A 503 -41.00 13.93 -7.42
CA ARG A 503 -39.73 13.72 -8.14
C ARG A 503 -39.96 13.51 -9.63
N LEU A 504 -38.99 13.94 -10.45
CA LEU A 504 -38.99 13.69 -11.89
C LEU A 504 -38.08 12.50 -12.21
N VAL A 505 -38.65 11.42 -12.72
CA VAL A 505 -37.94 10.17 -13.05
C VAL A 505 -37.76 10.08 -14.56
N PHE A 506 -36.52 10.09 -15.03
CA PHE A 506 -36.20 9.90 -16.44
C PHE A 506 -36.18 8.41 -16.78
N VAL A 507 -37.01 8.00 -17.72
CA VAL A 507 -37.19 6.59 -18.09
C VAL A 507 -36.59 6.33 -19.47
N THR A 508 -35.66 5.38 -19.54
CA THR A 508 -34.97 4.97 -20.76
C THR A 508 -35.16 3.48 -21.05
N ARG A 509 -34.79 3.03 -22.25
CA ARG A 509 -34.82 1.60 -22.62
C ARG A 509 -33.50 1.15 -23.22
N GLY A 510 -32.76 0.30 -22.50
CA GLY A 510 -31.46 -0.21 -22.95
C GLY A 510 -30.39 0.87 -23.13
N ALA A 511 -30.45 1.93 -22.32
CA ALA A 511 -29.49 3.04 -22.33
C ALA A 511 -28.21 2.72 -21.52
N VAL A 512 -28.25 1.70 -20.67
CA VAL A 512 -27.09 1.24 -19.88
C VAL A 512 -26.93 -0.27 -19.97
N ALA A 513 -25.70 -0.75 -19.80
CA ALA A 513 -25.42 -2.18 -19.65
C ALA A 513 -25.46 -2.53 -18.15
N ALA A 514 -26.23 -3.56 -17.82
CA ALA A 514 -26.44 -4.03 -16.47
C ALA A 514 -25.75 -5.37 -16.20
N ASP A 515 -25.54 -6.17 -17.25
CA ASP A 515 -24.81 -7.43 -17.20
C ASP A 515 -23.49 -7.38 -17.99
N THR A 516 -22.54 -8.23 -17.60
CA THR A 516 -21.25 -8.33 -18.30
C THR A 516 -21.47 -8.83 -19.72
N GLY A 517 -21.04 -8.06 -20.73
CA GLY A 517 -21.25 -8.38 -22.14
C GLY A 517 -22.60 -7.95 -22.72
N GLU A 518 -23.47 -7.30 -21.93
CA GLU A 518 -24.71 -6.70 -22.44
C GLU A 518 -24.39 -5.51 -23.35
N ARG A 519 -25.00 -5.50 -24.54
CA ARG A 519 -24.84 -4.40 -25.50
C ARG A 519 -25.84 -3.28 -25.19
N VAL A 520 -25.34 -2.06 -25.01
CA VAL A 520 -26.15 -0.84 -24.94
C VAL A 520 -26.87 -0.63 -26.29
N ARG A 521 -28.19 -0.50 -26.24
CA ARG A 521 -29.05 -0.42 -27.44
C ARG A 521 -29.43 1.03 -27.78
N ASP A 522 -29.51 1.90 -26.79
CA ASP A 522 -29.85 3.32 -26.96
C ASP A 522 -28.71 4.23 -26.45
N LEU A 523 -27.74 4.49 -27.33
CA LEU A 523 -26.60 5.35 -27.02
C LEU A 523 -26.99 6.83 -26.87
N ALA A 524 -28.10 7.27 -27.48
CA ALA A 524 -28.52 8.66 -27.39
C ALA A 524 -29.15 8.95 -26.02
N ALA A 525 -29.95 8.03 -25.48
CA ALA A 525 -30.45 8.10 -24.11
C ALA A 525 -29.34 7.91 -23.07
N ALA A 526 -28.29 7.13 -23.37
CA ALA A 526 -27.11 6.98 -22.52
C ALA A 526 -26.40 8.32 -22.25
N ALA A 527 -26.38 9.24 -23.22
CA ALA A 527 -25.81 10.57 -23.04
C ALA A 527 -26.60 11.41 -22.01
N ALA A 528 -27.93 11.32 -22.04
CA ALA A 528 -28.80 12.04 -21.10
C ALA A 528 -28.62 11.57 -19.64
N TRP A 529 -28.29 10.29 -19.42
CA TRP A 529 -27.96 9.75 -18.08
C TRP A 529 -26.82 10.53 -17.42
N GLY A 530 -25.78 10.91 -18.18
CA GLY A 530 -24.68 11.73 -17.66
C GLY A 530 -25.14 13.08 -17.12
N LEU A 531 -25.99 13.78 -17.90
CA LEU A 531 -26.54 15.08 -17.52
C LEU A 531 -27.44 15.00 -16.29
N VAL A 532 -28.34 14.01 -16.24
CA VAL A 532 -29.28 13.85 -15.12
C VAL A 532 -28.54 13.49 -13.83
N ARG A 533 -27.47 12.68 -13.90
CA ARG A 533 -26.62 12.41 -12.72
C ARG A 533 -25.99 13.69 -12.16
N SER A 534 -25.50 14.59 -13.03
CA SER A 534 -24.99 15.90 -12.58
C SER A 534 -26.10 16.74 -11.95
N ALA A 535 -27.28 16.79 -12.56
CA ALA A 535 -28.43 17.54 -12.03
C ALA A 535 -28.89 17.03 -10.66
N GLU A 536 -28.90 15.71 -10.43
CA GLU A 536 -29.24 15.10 -9.14
C GLU A 536 -28.16 15.34 -8.08
N ALA A 537 -26.88 15.34 -8.46
CA ALA A 537 -25.80 15.70 -7.54
C ALA A 537 -25.88 17.17 -7.10
N GLU A 538 -26.27 18.08 -8.01
CA GLU A 538 -26.49 19.50 -7.71
C GLU A 538 -27.79 19.73 -6.91
N ASN A 539 -28.81 18.90 -7.12
CA ASN A 539 -30.13 19.05 -6.49
C ASN A 539 -30.62 17.70 -5.91
N PRO A 540 -30.08 17.25 -4.76
CA PRO A 540 -30.39 15.93 -4.23
C PRO A 540 -31.88 15.71 -3.92
N GLY A 541 -32.38 14.53 -4.25
CA GLY A 541 -33.75 14.09 -4.00
C GLY A 541 -34.78 14.60 -5.00
N ARG A 542 -34.35 15.11 -6.17
CA ARG A 542 -35.23 15.79 -7.14
C ARG A 542 -35.48 14.97 -8.40
N PHE A 543 -34.50 14.15 -8.77
CA PHE A 543 -34.46 13.39 -9.99
C PHE A 543 -34.11 11.92 -9.72
N ALA A 544 -34.49 11.05 -10.64
CA ALA A 544 -34.03 9.67 -10.66
C ALA A 544 -33.93 9.16 -12.10
N LEU A 545 -33.14 8.11 -12.29
CA LEU A 545 -32.93 7.44 -13.57
C LEU A 545 -33.42 6.00 -13.49
N LEU A 546 -34.23 5.59 -14.46
CA LEU A 546 -34.78 4.25 -14.58
C LEU A 546 -34.59 3.71 -16.00
N ASP A 547 -33.78 2.68 -16.16
CA ASP A 547 -33.61 1.99 -17.45
C ASP A 547 -34.38 0.66 -17.47
N LEU A 548 -35.22 0.48 -18.49
CA LEU A 548 -36.04 -0.71 -18.69
C LEU A 548 -35.48 -1.56 -19.85
N ASP A 549 -35.82 -2.84 -19.88
CA ASP A 549 -35.62 -3.65 -21.09
C ASP A 549 -36.78 -3.41 -22.11
N ALA A 550 -36.69 -4.09 -23.26
CA ALA A 550 -37.66 -3.93 -24.34
C ALA A 550 -39.02 -4.58 -24.06
N ASP A 551 -39.09 -5.57 -23.15
CA ASP A 551 -40.24 -6.47 -22.99
C ASP A 551 -41.00 -6.30 -21.65
N THR A 552 -40.61 -5.36 -20.79
CA THR A 552 -41.07 -5.24 -19.38
C THR A 552 -42.36 -4.46 -19.12
N THR A 553 -43.30 -4.40 -20.08
CA THR A 553 -44.55 -3.61 -19.91
C THR A 553 -45.41 -4.07 -18.70
N GLY A 554 -45.33 -5.35 -18.31
CA GLY A 554 -46.05 -5.90 -17.15
C GLY A 554 -45.33 -5.73 -15.79
N ALA A 555 -44.00 -5.90 -15.77
CA ALA A 555 -43.18 -5.79 -14.56
C ALA A 555 -43.06 -4.34 -14.06
N ALA A 556 -43.12 -3.36 -14.97
CA ALA A 556 -43.01 -1.93 -14.66
C ALA A 556 -43.99 -1.45 -13.56
N ARG A 557 -45.17 -2.05 -13.45
CA ARG A 557 -46.19 -1.64 -12.47
C ARG A 557 -45.87 -2.09 -11.04
N THR A 558 -45.39 -3.32 -10.85
CA THR A 558 -44.94 -3.85 -9.54
C THR A 558 -43.62 -3.19 -9.09
N LEU A 559 -42.86 -2.65 -10.05
CA LEU A 559 -41.60 -1.96 -9.81
C LEU A 559 -41.76 -0.53 -9.28
N LEU A 560 -42.72 0.23 -9.81
CA LEU A 560 -42.95 1.61 -9.38
C LEU A 560 -43.49 1.69 -7.94
N GLY A 561 -44.17 0.65 -7.46
CA GLY A 561 -44.60 0.53 -6.06
C GLY A 561 -43.45 0.47 -5.05
N ARG A 562 -42.25 0.04 -5.50
CA ARG A 562 -41.03 -0.08 -4.66
C ARG A 562 -40.10 1.13 -4.77
N LEU A 563 -40.24 1.95 -5.82
CA LEU A 563 -39.34 3.09 -6.05
C LEU A 563 -39.34 4.12 -4.91
N PRO A 564 -40.47 4.51 -4.29
CA PRO A 564 -40.44 5.49 -3.20
C PRO A 564 -39.56 5.10 -2.03
N ASP A 565 -39.60 3.82 -1.61
CA ASP A 565 -38.78 3.32 -0.50
C ASP A 565 -37.29 3.33 -0.87
N LEU A 566 -36.94 2.90 -2.08
CA LEU A 566 -35.56 2.94 -2.58
C LEU A 566 -35.05 4.40 -2.70
N LEU A 567 -35.90 5.30 -3.18
CA LEU A 567 -35.64 6.74 -3.28
C LEU A 567 -35.51 7.41 -1.91
N ALA A 568 -36.20 6.92 -0.89
CA ALA A 568 -36.05 7.34 0.51
C ALA A 568 -34.74 6.82 1.11
N GLY A 569 -34.27 5.66 0.67
CA GLY A 569 -32.94 5.11 1.00
C GLY A 569 -31.76 5.83 0.33
N GLY A 570 -32.02 6.81 -0.54
CA GLY A 570 -31.00 7.60 -1.23
C GLY A 570 -30.55 7.04 -2.58
N ASP A 571 -31.18 5.95 -3.06
CA ASP A 571 -30.91 5.41 -4.39
C ASP A 571 -31.57 6.25 -5.48
N THR A 572 -30.84 6.58 -6.55
CA THR A 572 -31.33 7.47 -7.62
C THR A 572 -31.17 6.89 -9.03
N GLN A 573 -30.55 5.71 -9.15
CA GLN A 573 -30.26 5.06 -10.43
C GLN A 573 -30.68 3.60 -10.38
N PHE A 574 -31.58 3.24 -11.29
CA PHE A 574 -32.26 1.96 -11.30
C PHE A 574 -32.20 1.31 -12.68
N VAL A 575 -32.03 0.00 -12.69
CA VAL A 575 -32.20 -0.84 -13.87
C VAL A 575 -33.23 -1.92 -13.59
N VAL A 576 -34.03 -2.21 -14.60
CA VAL A 576 -34.90 -3.38 -14.66
C VAL A 576 -34.49 -4.29 -15.80
N ARG A 577 -34.26 -5.56 -15.47
CA ARG A 577 -34.10 -6.66 -16.44
C ARG A 577 -34.99 -7.81 -16.00
N GLY A 578 -35.99 -8.16 -16.81
CA GLY A 578 -37.06 -9.07 -16.41
C GLY A 578 -37.80 -8.57 -15.16
N ASP A 579 -37.92 -9.42 -14.13
CA ASP A 579 -38.60 -9.09 -12.87
C ASP A 579 -37.65 -8.54 -11.79
N THR A 580 -36.37 -8.34 -12.10
CA THR A 580 -35.37 -7.93 -11.11
C THR A 580 -35.10 -6.44 -11.16
N VAL A 581 -35.32 -5.77 -10.03
CA VAL A 581 -34.88 -4.38 -9.79
C VAL A 581 -33.44 -4.39 -9.33
N ARG A 582 -32.58 -3.60 -9.97
CA ARG A 582 -31.20 -3.41 -9.53
C ARG A 582 -30.90 -1.94 -9.31
N ILE A 583 -30.08 -1.68 -8.30
CA ILE A 583 -29.60 -0.35 -7.92
C ILE A 583 -28.12 -0.19 -8.27
N ALA A 584 -27.75 1.03 -8.65
CA ALA A 584 -26.37 1.34 -8.99
C ALA A 584 -25.49 1.44 -7.73
N ARG A 585 -24.34 0.77 -7.75
CA ARG A 585 -23.29 0.88 -6.74
C ARG A 585 -21.96 1.10 -7.43
N LEU A 586 -21.11 1.94 -6.84
CA LEU A 586 -19.75 2.10 -7.28
C LEU A 586 -18.90 1.07 -6.54
N ALA A 587 -18.24 0.18 -7.27
CA ALA A 587 -17.39 -0.86 -6.71
C ALA A 587 -15.97 -0.71 -7.26
N ARG A 588 -14.96 -1.07 -6.46
CA ARG A 588 -13.59 -1.15 -6.96
C ARG A 588 -13.49 -2.24 -8.02
N LEU A 589 -12.78 -1.94 -9.10
CA LEU A 589 -12.46 -2.91 -10.13
C LEU A 589 -11.38 -3.84 -9.56
N THR A 590 -11.81 -4.92 -8.91
CA THR A 590 -10.88 -5.95 -8.46
C THR A 590 -10.29 -6.64 -9.68
N SER A 591 -9.01 -6.42 -9.94
CA SER A 591 -8.21 -7.24 -10.85
C SER A 591 -7.94 -8.61 -10.18
N GLY A 592 -8.99 -9.34 -9.83
CA GLY A 592 -8.83 -10.80 -9.84
C GLY A 592 -8.60 -11.15 -11.30
N ALA A 593 -7.56 -11.93 -11.61
CA ALA A 593 -7.48 -12.60 -12.90
C ALA A 593 -8.74 -13.46 -13.00
N SER A 594 -9.82 -12.89 -13.52
CA SER A 594 -10.97 -13.67 -13.92
C SER A 594 -10.40 -14.55 -15.02
N LEU A 595 -10.36 -15.86 -14.76
CA LEU A 595 -9.96 -16.89 -15.72
C LEU A 595 -10.99 -16.90 -16.85
N LEU A 596 -10.99 -15.83 -17.65
CA LEU A 596 -11.82 -15.65 -18.80
C LEU A 596 -10.96 -15.94 -20.02
N PRO A 597 -11.32 -16.94 -20.82
CA PRO A 597 -10.59 -17.20 -22.03
C PRO A 597 -10.81 -16.03 -23.00
N VAL A 598 -9.80 -15.75 -23.82
CA VAL A 598 -9.96 -14.77 -24.91
C VAL A 598 -11.01 -15.31 -25.88
N ALA A 599 -12.09 -14.56 -26.08
CA ALA A 599 -13.22 -15.00 -26.89
C ALA A 599 -12.77 -15.37 -28.31
N GLY A 600 -13.10 -16.59 -28.74
CA GLY A 600 -12.82 -17.09 -30.09
C GLY A 600 -11.44 -17.72 -30.31
N LEU A 601 -10.62 -17.88 -29.26
CA LEU A 601 -9.34 -18.60 -29.31
C LEU A 601 -9.34 -19.78 -28.34
N PRO A 602 -8.71 -20.92 -28.69
CA PRO A 602 -8.41 -21.96 -27.72
C PRO A 602 -7.51 -21.43 -26.62
N TRP A 603 -7.56 -22.07 -25.46
CA TRP A 603 -6.82 -21.66 -24.28
C TRP A 603 -6.21 -22.86 -23.57
N ARG A 604 -5.13 -22.59 -22.84
CA ARG A 604 -4.54 -23.50 -21.86
C ARG A 604 -4.36 -22.76 -20.55
N LEU A 605 -4.48 -23.48 -19.44
CA LEU A 605 -4.12 -22.98 -18.14
C LEU A 605 -2.60 -22.85 -18.09
N ASP A 606 -2.13 -21.66 -17.75
CA ASP A 606 -0.72 -21.34 -17.57
C ASP A 606 -0.53 -20.48 -16.32
N SER A 607 0.71 -20.13 -16.01
CA SER A 607 1.06 -19.24 -14.92
C SER A 607 1.98 -18.15 -15.45
N ASP A 608 1.51 -16.90 -15.46
CA ASP A 608 2.31 -15.76 -15.92
C ASP A 608 3.55 -15.58 -15.03
N ASP A 609 3.42 -15.88 -13.74
CA ASP A 609 4.49 -15.97 -12.76
C ASP A 609 4.33 -17.22 -11.88
N ARG A 610 5.44 -17.87 -11.52
CA ARG A 610 5.44 -19.03 -10.61
C ARG A 610 5.64 -18.60 -9.15
N GLY A 611 5.04 -19.32 -8.21
CA GLY A 611 5.17 -19.05 -6.77
C GLY A 611 3.86 -18.68 -6.06
N THR A 612 2.78 -18.48 -6.81
CA THR A 612 1.44 -18.22 -6.28
C THR A 612 0.37 -18.79 -7.22
N LEU A 613 -0.77 -19.21 -6.65
CA LEU A 613 -1.92 -19.64 -7.45
C LEU A 613 -2.73 -18.46 -8.00
N ASP A 614 -2.52 -17.24 -7.46
CA ASP A 614 -3.20 -16.03 -7.93
C ASP A 614 -2.72 -15.57 -9.32
N ALA A 615 -1.60 -16.10 -9.79
CA ALA A 615 -0.99 -15.79 -11.09
C ALA A 615 -1.41 -16.76 -12.22
N LEU A 616 -2.36 -17.66 -11.94
CA LEU A 616 -2.90 -18.55 -12.97
C LEU A 616 -3.70 -17.76 -14.00
N THR A 617 -3.45 -18.05 -15.28
CA THR A 617 -4.10 -17.40 -16.42
C THR A 617 -4.61 -18.42 -17.42
N LEU A 618 -5.63 -18.04 -18.19
CA LEU A 618 -6.05 -18.80 -19.38
C LEU A 618 -5.31 -18.22 -20.60
N ALA A 619 -4.11 -18.73 -20.84
CA ALA A 619 -3.26 -18.28 -21.93
C ALA A 619 -3.84 -18.71 -23.29
N PRO A 620 -3.93 -17.81 -24.29
CA PRO A 620 -4.31 -18.17 -25.65
C PRO A 620 -3.37 -19.23 -26.24
N SER A 621 -3.95 -20.23 -26.90
CA SER A 621 -3.23 -21.37 -27.51
C SER A 621 -3.62 -21.52 -28.98
N PRO A 622 -3.33 -20.53 -29.85
CA PRO A 622 -3.73 -20.55 -31.26
C PRO A 622 -3.09 -21.70 -32.03
N GLU A 623 -1.99 -22.26 -31.54
CA GLU A 623 -1.31 -23.42 -32.15
C GLU A 623 -2.23 -24.64 -32.20
N ALA A 624 -3.16 -24.80 -31.25
CA ALA A 624 -4.13 -25.90 -31.22
C ALA A 624 -5.10 -25.91 -32.42
N LEU A 625 -5.24 -24.78 -33.13
CA LEU A 625 -6.06 -24.68 -34.35
C LEU A 625 -5.35 -25.17 -35.62
N GLN A 626 -4.04 -25.39 -35.58
CA GLN A 626 -3.29 -25.91 -36.73
C GLN A 626 -3.79 -27.31 -37.11
N ALA A 627 -3.80 -27.62 -38.41
CA ALA A 627 -4.22 -28.93 -38.88
C ALA A 627 -3.29 -30.02 -38.31
N PRO A 628 -3.81 -31.14 -37.77
CA PRO A 628 -2.95 -32.18 -37.21
C PRO A 628 -2.02 -32.77 -38.29
N GLU A 629 -0.73 -32.87 -37.98
CA GLU A 629 0.29 -33.40 -38.88
C GLU A 629 0.77 -34.79 -38.45
N GLY A 630 1.30 -35.58 -39.39
CA GLY A 630 1.80 -36.93 -39.10
C GLY A 630 0.80 -37.78 -38.31
N ARG A 631 1.22 -38.27 -37.13
CA ARG A 631 0.42 -39.08 -36.20
C ARG A 631 -0.33 -38.27 -35.13
N GLN A 632 -0.44 -36.96 -35.31
CA GLN A 632 -1.16 -36.10 -34.36
C GLN A 632 -2.67 -36.23 -34.50
N VAL A 633 -3.36 -36.08 -33.39
CA VAL A 633 -4.80 -35.89 -33.31
C VAL A 633 -5.09 -34.59 -32.57
N ARG A 634 -6.20 -33.93 -32.95
CA ARG A 634 -6.75 -32.83 -32.17
C ARG A 634 -7.75 -33.38 -31.18
N LEU A 635 -7.51 -33.11 -29.90
CA LEU A 635 -8.33 -33.54 -28.79
C LEU A 635 -9.13 -32.34 -28.25
N GLU A 636 -10.45 -32.41 -28.29
CA GLU A 636 -11.31 -31.54 -27.48
C GLU A 636 -11.35 -32.11 -26.06
N VAL A 637 -10.75 -31.40 -25.12
CA VAL A 637 -10.61 -31.88 -23.73
C VAL A 637 -11.94 -31.75 -23.01
N ARG A 638 -12.35 -32.82 -22.32
CA ARG A 638 -13.58 -32.88 -21.51
C ARG A 638 -13.29 -32.79 -20.03
N ALA A 639 -12.23 -33.46 -19.57
CA ALA A 639 -11.73 -33.36 -18.21
C ALA A 639 -10.21 -33.60 -18.20
N ALA A 640 -9.53 -33.07 -17.19
CA ALA A 640 -8.09 -33.24 -17.00
C ALA A 640 -7.77 -33.54 -15.54
N GLY A 641 -6.77 -34.38 -15.33
CA GLY A 641 -6.31 -34.74 -13.98
C GLY A 641 -5.31 -33.70 -13.46
N LEU A 642 -5.51 -33.25 -12.23
CA LEU A 642 -4.57 -32.37 -11.53
C LEU A 642 -3.62 -33.21 -10.69
N ASN A 643 -2.31 -33.14 -10.98
CA ASN A 643 -1.30 -33.93 -10.30
C ASN A 643 -0.44 -33.09 -9.36
N PHE A 644 0.24 -33.73 -8.40
CA PHE A 644 1.11 -33.04 -7.43
C PHE A 644 2.21 -32.21 -8.10
N ARG A 645 2.70 -32.68 -9.26
CA ARG A 645 3.62 -31.92 -10.12
C ARG A 645 3.04 -30.57 -10.55
N ASP A 646 1.78 -30.52 -10.94
CA ASP A 646 1.15 -29.29 -11.45
C ASP A 646 1.05 -28.24 -10.34
N VAL A 647 0.73 -28.69 -9.12
CA VAL A 647 0.71 -27.84 -7.92
C VAL A 647 2.11 -27.32 -7.59
N MET A 648 3.12 -28.20 -7.58
CA MET A 648 4.51 -27.78 -7.36
C MET A 648 5.02 -26.86 -8.46
N ASN A 649 4.58 -27.05 -9.70
CA ASN A 649 4.94 -26.19 -10.84
C ASN A 649 4.37 -24.78 -10.65
N ALA A 650 3.07 -24.66 -10.38
CA ALA A 650 2.41 -23.37 -10.14
C ALA A 650 3.01 -22.64 -8.92
N LEU A 651 3.35 -23.37 -7.86
CA LEU A 651 3.98 -22.83 -6.65
C LEU A 651 5.51 -22.63 -6.77
N GLY A 652 6.12 -22.88 -7.93
CA GLY A 652 7.56 -22.72 -8.13
C GLY A 652 8.43 -23.64 -7.27
N MET A 653 7.88 -24.75 -6.78
CA MET A 653 8.53 -25.73 -5.92
C MET A 653 9.04 -26.96 -6.67
N TYR A 654 8.78 -27.07 -7.98
CA TYR A 654 9.21 -28.22 -8.77
C TYR A 654 10.71 -28.15 -9.07
N PRO A 655 11.51 -29.19 -8.76
CA PRO A 655 12.93 -29.21 -9.08
C PRO A 655 13.14 -29.34 -10.60
N GLY A 656 13.67 -28.29 -11.23
CA GLY A 656 13.97 -28.24 -12.68
C GLY A 656 12.82 -27.74 -13.57
N GLU A 657 12.90 -28.04 -14.87
CA GLU A 657 11.89 -27.61 -15.84
C GLU A 657 10.62 -28.46 -15.75
N ALA A 658 9.61 -27.92 -15.07
CA ALA A 658 8.34 -28.58 -14.84
C ALA A 658 7.41 -28.67 -16.07
N GLY A 659 7.74 -28.04 -17.21
CA GLY A 659 6.91 -28.05 -18.42
C GLY A 659 5.53 -27.37 -18.27
N LEU A 660 4.61 -27.70 -19.18
CA LEU A 660 3.23 -27.21 -19.17
C LEU A 660 2.40 -27.80 -18.02
N LEU A 661 1.40 -27.05 -17.56
CA LEU A 661 0.43 -27.52 -16.57
C LEU A 661 -0.53 -28.55 -17.18
N GLY A 662 -0.75 -29.66 -16.44
CA GLY A 662 -1.57 -30.77 -16.88
C GLY A 662 -0.74 -31.85 -17.56
N SER A 663 -0.85 -33.08 -17.06
CA SER A 663 -0.12 -34.24 -17.58
C SER A 663 -1.02 -35.37 -18.08
N GLU A 664 -2.33 -35.28 -17.84
CA GLU A 664 -3.32 -36.27 -18.25
C GLU A 664 -4.67 -35.60 -18.55
N ALA A 665 -5.38 -36.16 -19.53
CA ALA A 665 -6.70 -35.69 -19.88
C ALA A 665 -7.53 -36.78 -20.56
N VAL A 666 -8.84 -36.56 -20.59
CA VAL A 666 -9.81 -37.26 -21.41
C VAL A 666 -10.45 -36.28 -22.39
N GLY A 667 -10.76 -36.75 -23.58
CA GLY A 667 -11.43 -35.91 -24.57
C GLY A 667 -11.98 -36.70 -25.74
N VAL A 668 -12.45 -35.94 -26.73
CA VAL A 668 -12.95 -36.48 -28.00
C VAL A 668 -12.03 -36.04 -29.12
N VAL A 669 -11.61 -36.98 -29.96
CA VAL A 669 -10.82 -36.66 -31.15
C VAL A 669 -11.70 -35.89 -32.13
N THR A 670 -11.29 -34.68 -32.52
CA THR A 670 -12.04 -33.84 -33.47
C THR A 670 -11.43 -33.82 -34.86
N ALA A 671 -10.13 -34.10 -34.98
CA ALA A 671 -9.42 -34.21 -36.25
C ALA A 671 -8.19 -35.13 -36.11
N THR A 672 -7.76 -35.73 -37.22
CA THR A 672 -6.62 -36.65 -37.28
C THR A 672 -5.65 -36.26 -38.39
N GLY A 673 -4.36 -36.46 -38.13
CA GLY A 673 -3.31 -36.30 -39.12
C GLY A 673 -3.28 -37.45 -40.14
N PRO A 674 -2.54 -37.30 -41.24
CA PRO A 674 -2.54 -38.24 -42.36
C PRO A 674 -1.93 -39.61 -42.04
N GLU A 675 -1.10 -39.71 -40.99
CA GLU A 675 -0.44 -40.98 -40.60
C GLU A 675 -1.09 -41.64 -39.37
N VAL A 676 -2.21 -41.09 -38.88
CA VAL A 676 -2.97 -41.65 -37.77
C VAL A 676 -3.66 -42.93 -38.22
N THR A 677 -3.50 -44.01 -37.44
CA THR A 677 -4.03 -45.33 -37.80
C THR A 677 -4.91 -45.96 -36.72
N GLY A 678 -4.73 -45.56 -35.46
CA GLY A 678 -5.39 -46.17 -34.30
C GLY A 678 -6.63 -45.42 -33.83
N LEU A 679 -6.82 -44.16 -34.22
CA LEU A 679 -7.90 -43.29 -33.78
C LEU A 679 -8.59 -42.60 -34.97
N ARG A 680 -9.85 -42.19 -34.79
CA ARG A 680 -10.62 -41.38 -35.75
C ARG A 680 -11.39 -40.28 -35.03
N ALA A 681 -11.83 -39.27 -35.78
CA ALA A 681 -12.72 -38.23 -35.26
C ALA A 681 -14.00 -38.84 -34.67
N GLY A 682 -14.39 -38.36 -33.49
CA GLY A 682 -15.50 -38.86 -32.67
C GLY A 682 -15.09 -39.88 -31.62
N ASP A 683 -13.88 -40.44 -31.66
CA ASP A 683 -13.43 -41.39 -30.65
C ASP A 683 -13.18 -40.70 -29.32
N ARG A 684 -13.68 -41.31 -28.24
CA ARG A 684 -13.46 -40.87 -26.85
C ARG A 684 -12.21 -41.55 -26.31
N VAL A 685 -11.24 -40.74 -25.87
CA VAL A 685 -9.89 -41.19 -25.54
C VAL A 685 -9.38 -40.56 -24.24
N MET A 686 -8.54 -41.30 -23.51
CA MET A 686 -7.81 -40.83 -22.34
C MET A 686 -6.32 -41.13 -22.48
N GLY A 687 -5.46 -40.39 -21.78
CA GLY A 687 -4.03 -40.69 -21.79
C GLY A 687 -3.18 -39.63 -21.15
N MET A 688 -1.87 -39.71 -21.42
CA MET A 688 -0.91 -38.71 -20.97
C MET A 688 -0.94 -37.53 -21.93
N VAL A 689 -1.44 -36.38 -21.48
CA VAL A 689 -1.65 -35.19 -22.29
C VAL A 689 -0.89 -34.02 -21.67
N PRO A 690 0.36 -33.77 -22.09
CA PRO A 690 1.12 -32.60 -21.64
C PRO A 690 0.40 -31.31 -22.06
N GLY A 691 0.15 -30.41 -21.11
CA GLY A 691 -0.69 -29.22 -21.37
C GLY A 691 -2.19 -29.54 -21.38
N GLY A 692 -2.60 -30.67 -20.80
CA GLY A 692 -3.99 -31.16 -20.82
C GLY A 692 -4.99 -30.30 -20.04
N LEU A 693 -4.54 -29.37 -19.20
CA LEU A 693 -5.40 -28.35 -18.59
C LEU A 693 -5.72 -27.26 -19.62
N ALA A 694 -6.43 -27.62 -20.67
CA ALA A 694 -6.76 -26.77 -21.83
C ALA A 694 -8.14 -27.14 -22.37
N ASP A 695 -8.68 -26.34 -23.29
CA ASP A 695 -9.90 -26.72 -24.02
C ASP A 695 -9.61 -27.61 -25.24
N THR A 696 -8.48 -27.39 -25.92
CA THR A 696 -8.07 -28.14 -27.10
C THR A 696 -6.56 -28.38 -27.11
N VAL A 697 -6.15 -29.61 -27.45
CA VAL A 697 -4.73 -30.00 -27.53
C VAL A 697 -4.44 -30.74 -28.84
N LEU A 698 -3.26 -30.49 -29.42
CA LEU A 698 -2.68 -31.34 -30.48
C LEU A 698 -1.70 -32.33 -29.84
N ILE A 699 -1.90 -33.62 -30.05
CA ILE A 699 -1.10 -34.66 -29.41
C ILE A 699 -0.92 -35.87 -30.32
N ASP A 700 0.19 -36.59 -30.18
CA ASP A 700 0.45 -37.83 -30.91
C ASP A 700 -0.46 -38.97 -30.41
N GLU A 701 -1.10 -39.71 -31.34
CA GLU A 701 -2.07 -40.76 -31.01
C GLU A 701 -1.50 -41.86 -30.08
N ARG A 702 -0.18 -42.05 -30.04
CA ARG A 702 0.47 -43.08 -29.21
C ARG A 702 0.39 -42.79 -27.71
N TYR A 703 0.06 -41.56 -27.32
CA TYR A 703 -0.14 -41.18 -25.93
C TYR A 703 -1.57 -41.45 -25.43
N LEU A 704 -2.46 -41.90 -26.32
CA LEU A 704 -3.89 -42.00 -26.08
C LEU A 704 -4.38 -43.44 -26.23
N VAL A 705 -5.41 -43.78 -25.46
CA VAL A 705 -6.15 -45.03 -25.55
C VAL A 705 -7.65 -44.74 -25.48
N HIS A 706 -8.49 -45.63 -26.01
CA HIS A 706 -9.92 -45.50 -25.87
C HIS A 706 -10.36 -45.53 -24.40
N VAL A 707 -11.30 -44.67 -24.05
CA VAL A 707 -11.94 -44.72 -22.73
C VAL A 707 -12.78 -46.01 -22.66
N PRO A 708 -12.63 -46.83 -21.60
CA PRO A 708 -13.47 -48.01 -21.42
C PRO A 708 -14.97 -47.69 -21.35
N ASP A 709 -15.79 -48.62 -21.84
CA ASP A 709 -17.24 -48.49 -21.79
C ASP A 709 -17.72 -48.32 -20.33
N GLY A 710 -18.60 -47.33 -20.13
CA GLY A 710 -19.23 -47.05 -18.84
C GLY A 710 -18.43 -46.12 -17.91
N TRP A 711 -17.24 -45.64 -18.30
CA TRP A 711 -16.49 -44.67 -17.50
C TRP A 711 -16.96 -43.24 -17.76
N THR A 712 -17.10 -42.44 -16.70
CA THR A 712 -17.30 -40.99 -16.82
C THR A 712 -16.01 -40.28 -17.24
N ASP A 713 -16.11 -39.02 -17.66
CA ASP A 713 -14.92 -38.25 -18.06
C ASP A 713 -13.99 -38.04 -16.84
N GLU A 714 -14.55 -37.80 -15.65
CA GLU A 714 -13.78 -37.62 -14.41
C GLU A 714 -13.02 -38.89 -14.02
N GLN A 715 -13.68 -40.06 -14.13
CA GLN A 715 -13.05 -41.36 -13.85
C GLN A 715 -11.91 -41.66 -14.84
N ALA A 716 -12.12 -41.37 -16.12
CA ALA A 716 -11.11 -41.57 -17.14
C ALA A 716 -9.92 -40.61 -16.98
N ALA A 717 -10.17 -39.37 -16.57
CA ALA A 717 -9.13 -38.37 -16.36
C ALA A 717 -8.26 -38.64 -15.12
N SER A 718 -8.72 -39.40 -14.12
CA SER A 718 -7.99 -39.64 -12.87
C SER A 718 -7.08 -40.88 -12.88
N VAL A 719 -7.01 -41.59 -14.00
CA VAL A 719 -6.37 -42.93 -14.08
C VAL A 719 -4.99 -42.92 -14.74
N PRO A 720 -4.75 -42.26 -15.89
CA PRO A 720 -3.54 -42.46 -16.68
C PRO A 720 -2.24 -42.30 -15.88
N LEU A 721 -1.98 -41.14 -15.28
CA LEU A 721 -0.70 -40.86 -14.65
C LEU A 721 -0.52 -41.64 -13.35
N VAL A 722 -1.56 -41.71 -12.52
CA VAL A 722 -1.54 -42.40 -11.23
C VAL A 722 -1.21 -43.89 -11.40
N PHE A 723 -1.96 -44.57 -12.27
CA PHE A 723 -1.79 -46.01 -12.46
C PHE A 723 -0.56 -46.35 -13.29
N LEU A 724 -0.18 -45.54 -14.28
CA LEU A 724 1.09 -45.74 -14.99
C LEU A 724 2.28 -45.59 -14.05
N THR A 725 2.25 -44.63 -13.13
CA THR A 725 3.31 -44.44 -12.13
C THR A 725 3.42 -45.66 -11.21
N ALA A 726 2.29 -46.16 -10.69
CA ALA A 726 2.28 -47.36 -9.85
C ALA A 726 2.72 -48.62 -10.61
N LEU A 727 2.24 -48.80 -11.84
CA LEU A 727 2.61 -49.92 -12.69
C LEU A 727 4.11 -49.91 -13.00
N TYR A 728 4.66 -48.75 -13.38
CA TYR A 728 6.07 -48.59 -13.67
C TYR A 728 6.93 -48.86 -12.43
N ALA A 729 6.55 -48.29 -11.28
CA ALA A 729 7.28 -48.49 -10.02
C ALA A 729 7.26 -49.97 -9.56
N PHE A 730 6.08 -50.60 -9.51
CA PHE A 730 5.96 -51.95 -8.94
C PHE A 730 6.35 -53.04 -9.93
N ARG A 731 5.95 -52.93 -11.20
CA ARG A 731 6.21 -53.97 -12.18
C ARG A 731 7.57 -53.81 -12.84
N ASP A 732 7.87 -52.62 -13.35
CA ASP A 732 9.00 -52.42 -14.27
C ASP A 732 10.30 -52.11 -13.51
N LEU A 733 10.23 -51.35 -12.41
CA LEU A 733 11.40 -51.04 -11.58
C LEU A 733 11.62 -52.06 -10.45
N ALA A 734 10.59 -52.35 -9.65
CA ALA A 734 10.72 -53.21 -8.48
C ALA A 734 10.59 -54.71 -8.79
N GLY A 735 9.93 -55.09 -9.89
CA GLY A 735 9.68 -56.49 -10.22
C GLY A 735 8.83 -57.23 -9.18
N LEU A 736 7.93 -56.52 -8.51
CA LEU A 736 7.14 -56.98 -7.36
C LEU A 736 6.36 -58.26 -7.68
N ARG A 737 6.40 -59.24 -6.78
CA ARG A 737 5.74 -60.54 -6.92
C ARG A 737 4.63 -60.72 -5.90
N ALA A 738 3.69 -61.60 -6.22
CA ALA A 738 2.61 -61.98 -5.32
C ALA A 738 3.16 -62.54 -4.00
N GLY A 739 2.67 -62.03 -2.88
CA GLY A 739 3.09 -62.42 -1.52
C GLY A 739 4.18 -61.55 -0.90
N GLU A 740 4.75 -60.60 -1.65
CA GLU A 740 5.71 -59.61 -1.11
C GLU A 740 4.99 -58.46 -0.41
N SER A 741 5.65 -57.85 0.57
CA SER A 741 5.12 -56.68 1.31
C SER A 741 5.69 -55.40 0.73
N VAL A 742 4.84 -54.38 0.57
CA VAL A 742 5.22 -53.04 0.12
C VAL A 742 4.71 -52.00 1.11
N LEU A 743 5.51 -50.97 1.38
CA LEU A 743 5.09 -49.79 2.11
C LEU A 743 4.71 -48.70 1.09
N VAL A 744 3.45 -48.26 1.13
CA VAL A 744 2.95 -47.16 0.31
C VAL A 744 2.77 -45.93 1.20
N HIS A 745 3.55 -44.88 0.96
CA HIS A 745 3.39 -43.61 1.65
C HIS A 745 2.23 -42.82 1.04
N ALA A 746 1.38 -42.22 1.88
CA ALA A 746 0.21 -41.45 1.48
C ALA A 746 -0.75 -42.19 0.53
N GLY A 747 -0.97 -43.49 0.79
CA GLY A 747 -1.75 -44.40 -0.05
C GLY A 747 -3.25 -44.43 0.21
#